data_AF-M6WFC3-F1
#
_entry.id   AF-M6WFC3-F1
#
_cell.length_a   1.000
_cell.length_b   1.000
_cell.length_c   1.000
_cell.angle_alpha   90.00
_cell.angle_beta   90.00
_cell.angle_gamma   90.00
#
_symmetry.space_group_name_H-M   'P 1'
#
loop_
_entity.id
_entity.type
_entity.pdbx_description
1 polymer ?
#
loop_
_entity_poly.entity_id
_entity_poly.type
_entity_poly.pdbx_seq_one_letter_code
_entity_poly.pdbx_strand_id
1 'polypeptide(L)'
;MVSSQNVLRTPRGEPFFKNEPFRKVRNFAKQYWDQVGILGRFQFLIFFFGKTESPRRGFRLGKFVNTIFVFGFLGFVFPFSWIYPEVIPFESDSVTEKKKFDEKKSQIFQEGQTQAEVETNPIPSFSGKVIDWDVEKLTEYAVANNPLYLAEKQNMRIERGKVITASLYRNPVIQLQQQFIGVPGGSGSSGPQVLGANGSQGGHMEVAPALYQDLDVYGVVSLRSKVAKKSFEAVLGEFDNFDRLFRLRLRQNYWAYIFLTNLVDYNKEFYENYSDLLELTKFRVEKGDISPLEYERLELERIQVEKFYRDALVRRQLVEKELRILSGIREAEGIFAFKTEMRFKSLEDLGLRLREITTVNRPDIAALEERVKEKKLNIDLQRREALGYVQVGGEWRIKGNEHYAGVFATLPLPLNDRGQGKVLSAKEEHKKFELALEAKKREVDEEIEASKKELLAREDLLAKYERINLLQKNKQLEQKSRIAYVRGASDQVTFLQAEKNYLTVLRDYYEVLYLYYNAVEIYKAAVGKKRRGNNPISEICMIIRRYKIILVLLAALSAGYFGYKKFFFKKSEEKKQTVVDKNRFTVSEEILKRHPLTFVSLKEISAVDEIALPGRISYDPESMARAGSTVEGRIKKVLVREGDRVSQGSPLAILSSVVLGEVEASYVKARASLEALKLQADRAKELFDMKVTSAKDYEFANMQYKTAKIEVETTRIKLENYGLTPAEIAGIERGVYVSSNLVLRSSINGEVTERKAVQGQQVTRNEDLFTIANLTNLMVLLEVYEKDLGTISEGAEAHIYPLGDKESPGIRGEVAYVGTVLDNVKRTAKLRIMVSNRNGKLKPGQSVTAKVKGIVADTGAEPRRTVPLEAVHEIEGKSIVFLQNDDGSFEAVEVITGDTVGDEVVIKVGLKEEGARIVSKGSFILKSEYLKL
;
A
#
# COMPACT_ATOMS: atom_id res chain seq x y z
N MET A 1 49.49 -41.54 21.99
CA MET A 1 50.77 -42.20 21.65
C MET A 1 51.28 -41.50 20.39
N VAL A 2 52.27 -40.60 20.47
CA VAL A 2 53.74 -40.90 20.53
C VAL A 2 54.15 -41.44 19.15
N SER A 3 55.11 -40.94 18.36
CA SER A 3 56.37 -40.19 18.55
C SER A 3 56.91 -39.95 17.11
N SER A 4 57.44 -38.79 16.67
CA SER A 4 58.79 -38.20 16.92
C SER A 4 59.94 -39.07 16.34
N GLN A 5 61.00 -38.60 15.66
CA GLN A 5 62.01 -37.55 15.92
C GLN A 5 62.94 -37.41 14.67
N ASN A 6 63.31 -36.22 14.18
CA ASN A 6 64.40 -35.27 14.55
C ASN A 6 65.82 -35.55 14.01
N VAL A 7 66.41 -34.53 13.37
CA VAL A 7 67.81 -33.98 13.54
C VAL A 7 67.78 -32.51 13.02
N LEU A 8 67.68 -31.46 13.85
CA LEU A 8 68.70 -30.61 14.54
C LEU A 8 69.58 -29.66 13.68
N ARG A 9 69.38 -28.33 13.82
CA ARG A 9 70.30 -27.35 14.47
C ARG A 9 69.82 -25.87 14.34
N THR A 10 69.94 -25.09 15.41
CA THR A 10 69.85 -23.61 15.50
C THR A 10 71.19 -23.08 16.11
N PRO A 11 71.54 -21.76 16.14
CA PRO A 11 70.92 -20.79 17.08
C PRO A 11 70.89 -19.27 16.71
N ARG A 12 69.85 -18.60 17.24
CA ARG A 12 69.70 -17.27 17.92
C ARG A 12 70.49 -15.99 17.56
N GLY A 13 69.76 -14.85 17.63
CA GLY A 13 70.24 -13.50 18.01
C GLY A 13 69.17 -12.38 17.81
N GLU A 14 68.76 -11.67 18.87
CA GLU A 14 67.71 -10.61 18.92
C GLU A 14 68.25 -9.15 18.61
N PRO A 15 67.66 -8.00 19.04
CA PRO A 15 66.80 -7.09 18.24
C PRO A 15 67.16 -5.56 18.26
N PHE A 16 66.30 -4.71 17.64
CA PHE A 16 65.95 -3.28 17.93
C PHE A 16 66.71 -2.03 17.33
N PHE A 17 65.86 -1.06 16.91
CA PHE A 17 66.02 0.40 16.61
C PHE A 17 66.72 0.85 15.29
N LYS A 18 66.28 1.86 14.50
CA LYS A 18 65.53 3.12 14.74
C LYS A 18 65.04 3.77 13.41
N ASN A 19 63.93 4.53 13.50
CA ASN A 19 63.54 5.77 12.76
C ASN A 19 62.89 5.76 11.35
N GLU A 20 61.66 6.30 11.32
CA GLU A 20 60.93 7.01 10.23
C GLU A 20 61.64 8.32 9.75
N PRO A 21 61.17 9.15 8.75
CA PRO A 21 59.94 9.10 7.90
C PRO A 21 60.07 9.56 6.39
N PHE A 22 58.94 9.55 5.67
CA PHE A 22 58.51 10.39 4.50
C PHE A 22 59.03 10.18 3.04
N ARG A 23 58.03 10.06 2.13
CA ARG A 23 57.94 10.50 0.71
C ARG A 23 58.63 9.64 -0.40
N LYS A 24 57.85 9.03 -1.30
CA LYS A 24 57.23 9.66 -2.51
C LYS A 24 56.75 8.59 -3.52
N VAL A 25 55.45 8.67 -3.80
CA VAL A 25 54.74 8.42 -5.07
C VAL A 25 55.66 8.30 -6.30
N ARG A 26 55.87 7.08 -6.78
CA ARG A 26 56.16 6.76 -8.19
C ARG A 26 55.97 5.27 -8.37
N ASN A 27 54.89 4.86 -9.06
CA ASN A 27 54.72 3.60 -9.82
C ASN A 27 53.25 3.16 -9.85
N PHE A 28 52.39 3.92 -10.55
CA PHE A 28 51.04 3.47 -10.90
C PHE A 28 50.65 3.85 -12.35
N ALA A 29 51.62 3.80 -13.27
CA ALA A 29 51.41 4.12 -14.69
C ALA A 29 52.03 3.05 -15.61
N LYS A 30 51.72 1.77 -15.37
CA LYS A 30 52.17 0.69 -16.27
C LYS A 30 51.15 -0.43 -16.51
N GLN A 31 49.87 -0.22 -16.21
CA GLN A 31 48.84 -1.26 -16.32
C GLN A 31 47.59 -0.85 -17.10
N TYR A 32 47.69 0.16 -17.98
CA TYR A 32 46.56 0.68 -18.76
C TYR A 32 46.79 0.76 -20.28
N TRP A 33 47.81 0.07 -20.82
CA TRP A 33 48.21 0.20 -22.23
C TRP A 33 47.95 -1.01 -23.15
N ASP A 34 47.18 -2.01 -22.71
CA ASP A 34 46.94 -3.25 -23.50
C ASP A 34 45.48 -3.51 -23.92
N GLN A 35 44.57 -2.52 -23.94
CA GLN A 35 43.16 -2.79 -24.29
C GLN A 35 42.44 -1.86 -25.25
N VAL A 36 43.14 -1.12 -26.13
CA VAL A 36 42.47 -0.46 -27.27
C VAL A 36 43.25 -0.66 -28.55
N GLY A 37 43.09 -1.84 -29.14
CA GLY A 37 43.26 -2.04 -30.58
C GLY A 37 41.89 -2.07 -31.25
N ILE A 38 41.80 -1.41 -32.41
CA ILE A 38 40.81 -1.49 -33.52
C ILE A 38 40.30 -0.09 -33.94
N LEU A 39 40.53 0.20 -35.24
CA LEU A 39 40.21 1.37 -36.09
C LEU A 39 41.12 2.61 -35.93
N GLY A 40 41.94 3.04 -36.89
CA GLY A 40 42.08 2.67 -38.31
C GLY A 40 41.46 3.71 -39.26
N ARG A 41 42.31 4.64 -39.75
CA ARG A 41 42.19 5.53 -40.93
C ARG A 41 41.23 6.74 -40.87
N PHE A 42 41.78 7.96 -40.91
CA PHE A 42 41.72 8.89 -42.07
C PHE A 42 42.75 10.06 -41.91
N GLN A 43 43.36 10.45 -43.03
CA GLN A 43 44.56 11.28 -43.29
C GLN A 43 44.45 12.78 -42.90
N PHE A 44 45.49 13.43 -42.34
CA PHE A 44 46.66 14.16 -42.94
C PHE A 44 46.34 15.46 -43.72
N LEU A 45 46.74 16.64 -43.20
CA LEU A 45 47.79 17.53 -43.76
C LEU A 45 48.01 18.79 -42.89
N ILE A 46 49.28 19.17 -42.67
CA ILE A 46 49.77 20.45 -42.11
C ILE A 46 50.63 21.10 -43.19
N PHE A 47 50.49 22.43 -43.42
CA PHE A 47 51.53 23.47 -43.57
C PHE A 47 51.08 24.63 -44.46
N PHE A 48 51.17 25.89 -43.97
CA PHE A 48 52.07 26.94 -44.50
C PHE A 48 52.04 28.22 -43.64
N PHE A 49 53.21 28.81 -43.40
CA PHE A 49 53.44 30.13 -42.80
C PHE A 49 53.71 31.15 -43.93
N GLY A 50 53.23 32.39 -43.79
CA GLY A 50 53.50 33.49 -44.75
C GLY A 50 53.57 34.87 -44.07
N LYS A 51 54.69 35.56 -44.28
CA LYS A 51 55.12 36.90 -43.81
C LYS A 51 54.23 38.07 -44.30
N THR A 52 54.21 39.18 -43.54
CA THR A 52 54.54 40.59 -43.94
C THR A 52 54.47 41.53 -42.71
N GLU A 53 55.59 42.15 -42.30
CA GLU A 53 56.01 43.56 -42.46
C GLU A 53 55.48 44.60 -41.43
N SER A 54 56.42 45.34 -40.84
CA SER A 54 56.29 46.45 -39.85
C SER A 54 56.26 47.84 -40.55
N PRO A 55 56.34 49.04 -39.90
CA PRO A 55 56.10 49.52 -38.51
C PRO A 55 55.29 50.86 -38.46
N ARG A 56 54.88 51.37 -37.28
CA ARG A 56 55.09 52.80 -36.85
C ARG A 56 54.45 53.17 -35.50
N ARG A 57 55.17 54.09 -34.84
CA ARG A 57 55.01 54.74 -33.53
C ARG A 57 53.66 55.43 -33.27
N GLY A 58 53.26 55.36 -32.00
CA GLY A 58 52.91 56.54 -31.19
C GLY A 58 51.51 56.55 -30.58
N PHE A 59 51.38 56.34 -29.27
CA PHE A 59 50.77 57.32 -28.35
C PHE A 59 50.80 56.87 -26.88
N ARG A 60 50.81 57.85 -25.99
CA ARG A 60 51.06 57.81 -24.55
C ARG A 60 49.87 57.36 -23.71
N LEU A 61 50.23 56.78 -22.55
CA LEU A 61 49.55 56.67 -21.25
C LEU A 61 48.14 57.24 -21.10
N GLY A 62 47.24 56.38 -20.63
CA GLY A 62 46.07 56.78 -19.83
C GLY A 62 44.92 55.80 -19.94
N LYS A 63 44.76 54.95 -18.90
CA LYS A 63 43.66 53.98 -18.67
C LYS A 63 43.88 52.57 -19.23
N PHE A 64 44.75 51.79 -18.59
CA PHE A 64 44.71 50.32 -18.65
C PHE A 64 45.30 49.69 -17.37
N VAL A 65 44.70 50.00 -16.22
CA VAL A 65 45.04 49.34 -14.93
C VAL A 65 43.83 48.63 -14.29
N ASN A 66 42.62 48.71 -14.86
CA ASN A 66 41.43 48.05 -14.29
C ASN A 66 40.84 46.89 -15.14
N THR A 67 41.64 46.25 -16.00
CA THR A 67 41.15 45.12 -16.83
C THR A 67 42.14 43.96 -16.92
N ILE A 68 42.96 43.75 -15.88
CA ILE A 68 43.84 42.57 -15.74
C ILE A 68 43.53 41.75 -14.48
N PHE A 69 42.49 42.08 -13.70
CA PHE A 69 42.14 41.35 -12.47
C PHE A 69 40.89 40.45 -12.54
N VAL A 70 40.43 40.06 -13.74
CA VAL A 70 39.24 39.17 -13.89
C VAL A 70 39.52 37.89 -14.72
N PHE A 71 40.73 37.69 -15.25
CA PHE A 71 41.08 36.45 -15.99
C PHE A 71 42.25 35.69 -15.38
N GLY A 72 42.20 35.47 -14.06
CA GLY A 72 43.23 34.73 -13.30
C GLY A 72 42.75 33.47 -12.57
N PHE A 73 41.51 33.01 -12.76
CA PHE A 73 40.94 31.90 -11.97
C PHE A 73 40.37 30.72 -12.78
N LEU A 74 40.69 30.63 -14.07
CA LEU A 74 40.25 29.53 -14.95
C LEU A 74 41.45 28.78 -15.55
N GLY A 75 42.35 28.36 -14.66
CA GLY A 75 43.59 27.68 -15.02
C GLY A 75 43.95 26.53 -14.09
N PHE A 76 43.01 25.63 -13.80
CA PHE A 76 43.33 24.30 -13.30
C PHE A 76 42.56 23.26 -14.12
N VAL A 77 43.27 22.68 -15.09
CA VAL A 77 42.83 21.60 -15.97
C VAL A 77 42.78 20.30 -15.15
N PHE A 78 41.59 19.82 -14.83
CA PHE A 78 41.35 18.40 -14.54
C PHE A 78 41.32 17.63 -15.87
N PRO A 79 41.91 16.43 -15.97
CA PRO A 79 41.77 15.60 -17.16
C PRO A 79 40.36 15.00 -17.16
N PHE A 80 39.42 15.65 -17.84
CA PHE A 80 38.11 15.04 -18.13
C PHE A 80 38.29 13.98 -19.22
N SER A 81 38.43 12.71 -18.83
CA SER A 81 37.99 11.61 -19.68
C SER A 81 36.46 11.65 -19.73
N TRP A 82 35.90 12.14 -20.83
CA TRP A 82 34.46 12.04 -21.11
C TRP A 82 34.06 10.57 -21.28
N ILE A 83 33.66 9.93 -20.19
CA ILE A 83 32.80 8.76 -20.22
C ILE A 83 31.38 9.29 -20.11
N TYR A 84 30.69 9.42 -21.25
CA TYR A 84 29.28 9.81 -21.25
C TYR A 84 28.46 8.76 -20.49
N PRO A 85 27.55 9.15 -19.58
CA PRO A 85 26.46 8.27 -19.21
C PRO A 85 25.60 8.02 -20.46
N GLU A 86 25.19 6.77 -20.68
CA GLU A 86 24.15 6.44 -21.66
C GLU A 86 22.84 7.13 -21.23
N VAL A 87 22.61 8.34 -21.76
CA VAL A 87 21.33 9.04 -21.63
C VAL A 87 20.32 8.25 -22.47
N ILE A 88 19.47 7.48 -21.80
CA ILE A 88 18.25 6.91 -22.38
C ILE A 88 17.20 8.04 -22.36
N PRO A 89 16.61 8.41 -23.50
CA PRO A 89 15.72 9.56 -23.57
C PRO A 89 14.47 9.37 -22.69
N PHE A 90 14.01 10.48 -22.10
CA PHE A 90 12.75 10.60 -21.40
C PHE A 90 11.62 10.55 -22.45
N GLU A 91 10.83 9.48 -22.42
CA GLU A 91 9.64 9.36 -23.27
C GLU A 91 8.52 10.14 -22.58
N SER A 92 8.17 11.31 -23.12
CA SER A 92 7.01 12.07 -22.66
C SER A 92 5.75 11.37 -23.16
N ASP A 93 5.05 10.65 -22.27
CA ASP A 93 3.69 10.20 -22.56
C ASP A 93 2.76 11.41 -22.50
N SER A 94 2.65 12.13 -23.62
CA SER A 94 1.46 12.91 -23.92
C SER A 94 0.34 11.91 -24.17
N VAL A 95 -0.53 11.77 -23.17
CA VAL A 95 -1.84 11.10 -23.29
C VAL A 95 -2.65 11.89 -24.32
N THR A 96 -2.49 11.53 -25.59
CA THR A 96 -3.46 11.84 -26.63
C THR A 96 -4.58 10.82 -26.49
N GLU A 97 -5.61 11.19 -25.74
CA GLU A 97 -6.92 10.54 -25.79
C GLU A 97 -7.42 10.53 -27.23
N LYS A 98 -7.15 9.44 -27.95
CA LYS A 98 -7.96 9.07 -29.11
C LYS A 98 -9.26 8.48 -28.57
N LYS A 99 -10.28 9.34 -28.47
CA LYS A 99 -11.69 8.95 -28.59
C LYS A 99 -11.84 8.06 -29.83
N LYS A 100 -11.92 6.74 -29.63
CA LYS A 100 -12.65 5.83 -30.51
C LYS A 100 -13.91 5.44 -29.76
N PHE A 101 -14.85 6.38 -29.74
CA PHE A 101 -16.25 6.10 -29.52
C PHE A 101 -16.88 5.83 -30.88
N ASP A 102 -17.77 4.85 -30.89
CA ASP A 102 -18.42 4.23 -32.04
C ASP A 102 -19.05 5.21 -33.05
N GLU A 103 -18.46 5.29 -34.24
CA GLU A 103 -19.21 5.51 -35.49
C GLU A 103 -19.33 4.16 -36.21
N LYS A 104 -20.30 3.34 -35.79
CA LYS A 104 -20.85 2.26 -36.63
C LYS A 104 -22.18 1.74 -36.07
N LYS A 105 -23.18 2.61 -35.98
CA LYS A 105 -24.59 2.21 -35.97
C LYS A 105 -25.43 3.24 -36.71
N SER A 106 -25.44 3.15 -38.02
CA SER A 106 -26.59 3.50 -38.82
C SER A 106 -26.63 2.56 -40.02
N GLN A 107 -27.84 2.08 -40.30
CA GLN A 107 -28.26 1.18 -41.38
C GLN A 107 -28.29 -0.32 -41.05
N ILE A 108 -29.47 -0.90 -41.37
CA ILE A 108 -29.80 -2.32 -41.56
C ILE A 108 -30.23 -3.01 -40.23
N PHE A 109 -31.47 -3.43 -39.95
CA PHE A 109 -32.70 -3.72 -40.72
C PHE A 109 -33.94 -3.44 -39.82
N GLN A 110 -35.03 -2.93 -40.40
CA GLN A 110 -36.40 -3.11 -39.91
C GLN A 110 -36.99 -4.37 -40.54
N GLU A 111 -37.79 -5.12 -39.75
CA GLU A 111 -39.07 -5.77 -40.09
C GLU A 111 -39.26 -7.10 -39.33
N GLY A 112 -40.48 -7.32 -38.82
CA GLY A 112 -40.97 -8.64 -38.43
C GLY A 112 -41.67 -8.74 -37.07
N GLN A 113 -43.00 -8.53 -37.09
CA GLN A 113 -43.99 -8.94 -36.07
C GLN A 113 -43.91 -10.48 -35.80
N THR A 114 -44.45 -11.16 -34.77
CA THR A 114 -45.62 -10.97 -33.89
C THR A 114 -45.63 -12.09 -32.81
N GLN A 115 -46.39 -11.86 -31.72
CA GLN A 115 -47.16 -12.81 -30.89
C GLN A 115 -46.53 -13.52 -29.66
N ALA A 116 -47.00 -13.01 -28.50
CA ALA A 116 -47.61 -13.70 -27.37
C ALA A 116 -46.77 -14.65 -26.50
N GLU A 117 -46.37 -14.16 -25.32
CA GLU A 117 -46.05 -15.01 -24.17
C GLU A 117 -46.67 -14.47 -22.87
N VAL A 118 -47.16 -15.46 -22.12
CA VAL A 118 -47.89 -15.46 -20.87
C VAL A 118 -47.08 -14.81 -19.74
N GLU A 119 -47.74 -13.99 -18.92
CA GLU A 119 -47.16 -13.41 -17.69
C GLU A 119 -46.71 -14.50 -16.72
N THR A 120 -45.39 -14.72 -16.66
CA THR A 120 -44.69 -15.18 -15.45
C THR A 120 -43.53 -14.23 -15.20
N ASN A 121 -43.41 -13.75 -13.96
CA ASN A 121 -42.49 -12.69 -13.52
C ASN A 121 -41.11 -12.72 -14.22
N PRO A 122 -40.68 -11.66 -14.91
CA PRO A 122 -39.37 -11.65 -15.53
C PRO A 122 -38.27 -11.43 -14.49
N ILE A 123 -37.35 -12.38 -14.43
CA ILE A 123 -35.94 -12.15 -14.06
C ILE A 123 -35.48 -10.94 -14.90
N PRO A 124 -34.74 -9.96 -14.32
CA PRO A 124 -34.32 -8.78 -15.07
C PRO A 124 -33.55 -9.22 -16.33
N SER A 125 -34.01 -8.74 -17.49
CA SER A 125 -33.43 -9.07 -18.79
C SER A 125 -32.00 -8.53 -18.87
N PHE A 126 -31.03 -9.45 -18.82
CA PHE A 126 -29.63 -9.14 -19.02
C PHE A 126 -29.39 -8.73 -20.48
N SER A 127 -29.01 -7.47 -20.70
CA SER A 127 -28.51 -6.93 -21.98
C SER A 127 -27.04 -7.31 -22.27
N GLY A 128 -26.45 -8.21 -21.47
CA GLY A 128 -25.04 -8.61 -21.59
C GLY A 128 -24.78 -9.55 -22.76
N LYS A 129 -23.62 -9.42 -23.42
CA LYS A 129 -23.18 -10.37 -24.46
C LYS A 129 -22.89 -11.74 -23.83
N VAL A 130 -23.20 -12.83 -24.54
CA VAL A 130 -22.82 -14.18 -24.11
C VAL A 130 -21.32 -14.37 -24.36
N ILE A 131 -20.59 -14.77 -23.32
CA ILE A 131 -19.15 -14.99 -23.37
C ILE A 131 -18.88 -16.49 -23.43
N ASP A 132 -18.62 -16.96 -24.65
CA ASP A 132 -18.25 -18.34 -24.98
C ASP A 132 -16.80 -18.35 -25.50
N TRP A 133 -15.85 -18.20 -24.58
CA TRP A 133 -14.42 -18.16 -24.91
C TRP A 133 -13.71 -19.43 -24.44
N ASP A 134 -12.79 -19.91 -25.26
CA ASP A 134 -11.86 -20.96 -24.83
C ASP A 134 -10.88 -20.42 -23.77
N VAL A 135 -10.27 -21.34 -23.02
CA VAL A 135 -9.37 -21.05 -21.90
C VAL A 135 -8.22 -20.14 -22.34
N GLU A 136 -7.69 -20.35 -23.54
CA GLU A 136 -6.58 -19.57 -24.08
C GLU A 136 -6.98 -18.12 -24.31
N LYS A 137 -8.09 -17.90 -25.03
CA LYS A 137 -8.63 -16.56 -25.30
C LYS A 137 -9.00 -15.83 -24.00
N LEU A 138 -9.57 -16.52 -23.03
CA LEU A 138 -9.86 -15.95 -21.71
C LEU A 138 -8.56 -15.54 -20.99
N THR A 139 -7.51 -16.35 -21.06
CA THR A 139 -6.22 -16.02 -20.43
C THR A 139 -5.52 -14.83 -21.11
N GLU A 140 -5.60 -14.70 -22.43
CA GLU A 140 -5.06 -13.55 -23.15
C GLU A 140 -5.78 -12.26 -22.78
N TYR A 141 -7.12 -12.30 -22.73
CA TYR A 141 -7.92 -11.16 -22.31
C TYR A 141 -7.60 -10.76 -20.86
N ALA A 142 -7.53 -11.72 -19.94
CA ALA A 142 -7.22 -11.46 -18.53
C ALA A 142 -5.85 -10.80 -18.37
N VAL A 143 -4.83 -11.29 -19.06
CA VAL A 143 -3.47 -10.73 -19.00
C VAL A 143 -3.39 -9.32 -19.59
N ALA A 144 -4.23 -9.02 -20.59
CA ALA A 144 -4.27 -7.71 -21.22
C ALA A 144 -5.03 -6.67 -20.38
N ASN A 145 -6.12 -7.07 -19.72
CA ASN A 145 -7.10 -6.14 -19.15
C ASN A 145 -7.24 -6.20 -17.62
N ASN A 146 -6.75 -7.26 -16.97
CA ASN A 146 -6.92 -7.42 -15.52
C ASN A 146 -6.11 -6.36 -14.74
N PRO A 147 -6.74 -5.55 -13.88
CA PRO A 147 -6.04 -4.53 -13.10
C PRO A 147 -4.97 -5.07 -12.15
N LEU A 148 -5.19 -6.24 -11.53
CA LEU A 148 -4.20 -6.88 -10.64
C LEU A 148 -2.95 -7.29 -11.41
N TYR A 149 -3.13 -7.86 -12.61
CA TYR A 149 -2.01 -8.24 -13.46
C TYR A 149 -1.22 -7.01 -13.96
N LEU A 150 -1.94 -5.97 -14.40
CA LEU A 150 -1.33 -4.73 -14.87
C LEU A 150 -0.63 -3.96 -13.76
N ALA A 151 -1.14 -4.00 -12.54
CA ALA A 151 -0.50 -3.42 -11.36
C ALA A 151 0.82 -4.11 -11.05
N GLU A 152 0.84 -5.45 -11.05
CA GLU A 152 2.07 -6.22 -10.80
C GLU A 152 3.14 -5.95 -11.88
N LYS A 153 2.71 -5.77 -13.13
CA LYS A 153 3.59 -5.35 -14.23
C LYS A 153 4.22 -3.97 -14.00
N GLN A 154 3.60 -3.07 -13.23
CA GLN A 154 4.21 -1.76 -12.92
C GLN A 154 5.43 -1.87 -12.00
N ASN A 155 5.53 -2.93 -11.17
CA ASN A 155 6.69 -3.14 -10.31
C ASN A 155 7.98 -3.23 -11.13
N MET A 156 7.93 -3.82 -12.31
CA MET A 156 9.06 -3.82 -13.26
C MET A 156 9.48 -2.41 -13.69
N ARG A 157 8.52 -1.51 -13.95
CA ARG A 157 8.82 -0.12 -14.34
C ARG A 157 9.40 0.67 -13.18
N ILE A 158 8.88 0.46 -11.97
CA ILE A 158 9.40 1.07 -10.73
C ILE A 158 10.86 0.65 -10.52
N GLU A 159 11.16 -0.65 -10.64
CA GLU A 159 12.53 -1.17 -10.52
C GLU A 159 13.44 -0.66 -11.64
N ARG A 160 12.94 -0.53 -12.87
CA ARG A 160 13.69 0.13 -13.96
C ARG A 160 14.03 1.58 -13.60
N GLY A 161 13.12 2.31 -12.95
CA GLY A 161 13.39 3.63 -12.39
C GLY A 161 14.55 3.61 -11.40
N LYS A 162 14.59 2.64 -10.48
CA LYS A 162 15.70 2.46 -9.52
C LYS A 162 17.02 2.17 -10.22
N VAL A 163 17.03 1.40 -11.30
CA VAL A 163 18.24 1.18 -12.13
C VAL A 163 18.75 2.48 -12.71
N ILE A 164 17.85 3.34 -13.23
CA ILE A 164 18.21 4.66 -13.75
C ILE A 164 18.79 5.50 -12.61
N THR A 165 18.10 5.65 -11.49
CA THR A 165 18.58 6.42 -10.33
C THR A 165 19.94 5.93 -9.81
N ALA A 166 20.15 4.61 -9.78
CA ALA A 166 21.42 4.02 -9.35
C ALA A 166 22.59 4.31 -10.31
N SER A 167 22.31 4.64 -11.58
CA SER A 167 23.32 4.97 -12.59
C SER A 167 23.68 6.46 -12.65
N LEU A 168 22.92 7.32 -11.98
CA LEU A 168 23.14 8.76 -12.00
C LEU A 168 24.24 9.19 -11.02
N TYR A 169 25.09 10.11 -11.47
CA TYR A 169 26.02 10.83 -10.62
C TYR A 169 25.31 11.97 -9.91
N ARG A 170 25.86 12.42 -8.77
CA ARG A 170 25.32 13.57 -8.04
C ARG A 170 25.54 14.85 -8.83
N ASN A 171 24.48 15.67 -8.90
CA ASN A 171 24.56 17.00 -9.48
C ASN A 171 25.44 17.91 -8.61
N PRO A 172 26.09 18.92 -9.22
CA PRO A 172 26.67 20.01 -8.44
C PRO A 172 25.56 20.75 -7.67
N VAL A 173 25.87 21.15 -6.44
CA VAL A 173 24.96 21.89 -5.56
C VAL A 173 25.44 23.32 -5.43
N ILE A 174 24.55 24.26 -5.72
CA ILE A 174 24.73 25.67 -5.39
C ILE A 174 24.03 25.91 -4.05
N GLN A 175 24.78 26.32 -3.05
CA GLN A 175 24.29 26.66 -1.71
C GLN A 175 24.48 28.15 -1.48
N LEU A 176 23.42 28.85 -1.10
CA LEU A 176 23.51 30.22 -0.62
C LEU A 176 23.25 30.21 0.88
N GLN A 177 24.30 30.43 1.68
CA GLN A 177 24.18 30.53 3.13
C GLN A 177 24.22 32.00 3.55
N GLN A 178 23.22 32.44 4.31
CA GLN A 178 23.22 33.73 4.98
C GLN A 178 23.22 33.47 6.48
N GLN A 179 24.23 33.96 7.18
CA GLN A 179 24.37 33.80 8.63
C GLN A 179 24.68 35.14 9.28
N PHE A 180 24.10 35.37 10.45
CA PHE A 180 24.42 36.53 11.28
C PHE A 180 25.19 36.05 12.50
N ILE A 181 26.46 36.45 12.62
CA ILE A 181 27.29 36.08 13.76
C ILE A 181 27.39 37.30 14.67
N GLY A 182 26.58 37.32 15.72
CA GLY A 182 26.68 38.27 16.84
C GLY A 182 26.97 37.52 18.14
N VAL A 183 27.96 37.97 18.91
CA VAL A 183 28.26 37.42 20.24
C VAL A 183 27.45 38.23 21.27
N PRO A 184 26.51 37.63 22.02
CA PRO A 184 25.94 38.31 23.18
C PRO A 184 27.04 38.42 24.23
N GLY A 185 27.34 39.64 24.69
CA GLY A 185 28.33 39.88 25.73
C GLY A 185 27.88 39.27 27.07
N GLY A 186 28.24 38.02 27.32
CA GLY A 186 28.15 37.39 28.64
C GLY A 186 29.44 37.61 29.41
N SER A 187 29.38 38.36 30.51
CA SER A 187 30.49 38.46 31.46
C SER A 187 30.77 37.08 32.07
N GLY A 188 31.87 36.44 31.68
CA GLY A 188 32.40 35.28 32.40
C GLY A 188 32.64 34.00 31.61
N SER A 189 33.22 34.07 30.40
CA SER A 189 33.84 32.87 29.80
C SER A 189 35.34 33.08 29.55
N SER A 190 36.12 32.15 30.09
CA SER A 190 37.57 32.04 30.06
C SER A 190 38.07 31.50 28.70
N GLY A 191 37.71 32.20 27.62
CA GLY A 191 38.33 32.05 26.29
C GLY A 191 39.12 33.30 25.92
N PRO A 192 40.11 33.23 24.99
CA PRO A 192 40.86 34.41 24.59
C PRO A 192 39.90 35.44 24.01
N GLN A 193 39.75 36.58 24.69
CA GLN A 193 39.11 37.76 24.13
C GLN A 193 39.93 38.18 22.92
N VAL A 194 39.46 37.83 21.72
CA VAL A 194 39.89 38.52 20.50
C VAL A 194 39.23 39.89 20.56
N LEU A 195 39.88 40.80 21.29
CA LEU A 195 39.65 42.23 21.20
C LEU A 195 39.98 42.63 19.76
N GLY A 196 38.95 42.76 18.93
CA GLY A 196 39.07 43.61 17.75
C GLY A 196 39.43 45.01 18.23
N ALA A 197 40.48 45.60 17.65
CA ALA A 197 40.79 47.01 17.87
C ALA A 197 39.55 47.82 17.46
N ASN A 198 38.95 48.51 18.45
CA ASN A 198 37.64 49.17 18.45
C ASN A 198 36.52 48.25 18.96
N GLY A 199 36.11 48.47 20.22
CA GLY A 199 35.02 47.80 20.92
C GLY A 199 33.63 48.02 20.32
N SER A 200 33.43 47.61 19.07
CA SER A 200 32.13 47.50 18.43
C SER A 200 31.55 46.12 18.73
N GLN A 201 30.54 46.07 19.58
CA GLN A 201 29.60 44.96 19.60
C GLN A 201 28.72 45.06 18.35
N GLY A 202 29.21 44.56 17.21
CA GLY A 202 28.47 44.54 15.96
C GLY A 202 28.57 43.16 15.32
N GLY A 203 27.47 42.41 15.30
CA GLY A 203 27.41 41.19 14.52
C GLY A 203 27.49 41.51 13.02
N HIS A 204 28.31 40.76 12.28
CA HIS A 204 28.40 40.92 10.83
C HIS A 204 27.45 39.94 10.15
N MET A 205 26.68 40.44 9.18
CA MET A 205 25.98 39.58 8.24
C MET A 205 27.01 38.96 7.29
N GLU A 206 27.01 37.65 7.23
CA GLU A 206 27.84 36.86 6.33
C GLU A 206 26.94 36.21 5.26
N VAL A 207 27.27 36.42 3.99
CA VAL A 207 26.59 35.80 2.84
C VAL A 207 27.64 34.98 2.08
N ALA A 208 27.39 33.68 1.92
CA ALA A 208 28.32 32.73 1.34
C ALA A 208 27.62 31.88 0.28
N PRO A 209 27.56 32.35 -0.99
CA PRO A 209 27.34 31.46 -2.12
C PRO A 209 28.51 30.46 -2.25
N ALA A 210 28.20 29.18 -2.31
CA ALA A 210 29.12 28.09 -2.52
C ALA A 210 28.62 27.16 -3.63
N LEU A 211 29.54 26.61 -4.41
CA LEU A 211 29.28 25.58 -5.41
C LEU A 211 30.16 24.37 -5.06
N TYR A 212 29.57 23.22 -4.81
CA TYR A 212 30.31 21.98 -4.55
C TYR A 212 29.72 20.79 -5.30
N GLN A 213 30.56 19.82 -5.59
CA GLN A 213 30.19 18.58 -6.26
C GLN A 213 30.84 17.39 -5.55
N ASP A 214 30.04 16.34 -5.36
CA ASP A 214 30.50 15.06 -4.83
C ASP A 214 31.01 14.18 -5.98
N LEU A 215 32.28 13.80 -5.94
CA LEU A 215 32.94 12.94 -6.91
C LEU A 215 33.00 11.49 -6.41
N ASP A 216 32.62 10.56 -7.28
CA ASP A 216 32.74 9.12 -7.02
C ASP A 216 34.13 8.61 -7.40
N VAL A 217 35.03 8.59 -6.43
CA VAL A 217 36.42 8.12 -6.61
C VAL A 217 36.53 6.59 -6.45
N TYR A 218 35.61 5.98 -5.70
CA TYR A 218 35.68 4.56 -5.34
C TYR A 218 34.83 3.66 -6.26
N GLY A 219 34.20 4.23 -7.29
CA GLY A 219 33.37 3.49 -8.25
C GLY A 219 32.08 2.92 -7.62
N VAL A 220 31.53 3.64 -6.65
CA VAL A 220 30.28 3.30 -5.96
C VAL A 220 29.10 3.30 -6.94
N VAL A 221 29.04 4.27 -7.86
CA VAL A 221 27.94 4.42 -8.84
C VAL A 221 27.91 3.22 -9.79
N SER A 222 29.07 2.74 -10.26
CA SER A 222 29.15 1.55 -11.12
C SER A 222 28.65 0.29 -10.41
N LEU A 223 29.06 0.08 -9.15
CA LEU A 223 28.58 -1.06 -8.36
C LEU A 223 27.10 -0.95 -8.01
N ARG A 224 26.62 0.24 -7.63
CA ARG A 224 25.22 0.50 -7.33
C ARG A 224 24.34 0.22 -8.54
N SER A 225 24.77 0.64 -9.73
CA SER A 225 24.11 0.31 -10.99
C SER A 225 24.06 -1.21 -11.25
N LYS A 226 25.17 -1.94 -10.98
CA LYS A 226 25.19 -3.42 -11.12
C LYS A 226 24.23 -4.11 -10.14
N VAL A 227 24.21 -3.68 -8.88
CA VAL A 227 23.28 -4.18 -7.85
C VAL A 227 21.84 -3.92 -8.30
N ALA A 228 21.52 -2.70 -8.73
CA ALA A 228 20.18 -2.36 -9.20
C ALA A 228 19.76 -3.17 -10.44
N LYS A 229 20.66 -3.40 -11.40
CA LYS A 229 20.38 -4.27 -12.57
C LYS A 229 20.04 -5.70 -12.16
N LYS A 230 20.76 -6.26 -11.18
CA LYS A 230 20.45 -7.60 -10.64
C LYS A 230 19.15 -7.63 -9.84
N SER A 231 18.82 -6.56 -9.11
CA SER A 231 17.50 -6.38 -8.49
C SER A 231 16.38 -6.40 -9.54
N PHE A 232 16.55 -5.67 -10.64
CA PHE A 232 15.58 -5.66 -11.75
C PHE A 232 15.42 -7.04 -12.40
N GLU A 233 16.52 -7.77 -12.65
CA GLU A 233 16.45 -9.14 -13.19
C GLU A 233 15.77 -10.13 -12.23
N ALA A 234 15.94 -9.96 -10.92
CA ALA A 234 15.21 -10.75 -9.92
C ALA A 234 13.71 -10.46 -9.98
N VAL A 235 13.31 -9.18 -10.02
CA VAL A 235 11.90 -8.76 -10.09
C VAL A 235 11.23 -9.20 -11.39
N LEU A 236 11.97 -9.24 -12.51
CA LEU A 236 11.49 -9.86 -13.75
C LEU A 236 11.12 -11.33 -13.55
N GLY A 237 11.96 -12.10 -12.85
CA GLY A 237 11.67 -13.49 -12.52
C GLY A 237 10.49 -13.64 -11.54
N GLU A 238 10.36 -12.74 -10.57
CA GLU A 238 9.22 -12.69 -9.65
C GLU A 238 7.90 -12.45 -10.41
N PHE A 239 7.91 -11.53 -11.39
CA PHE A 239 6.76 -11.28 -12.28
C PHE A 239 6.43 -12.49 -13.16
N ASP A 240 7.43 -13.14 -13.76
CA ASP A 240 7.22 -14.36 -14.55
C ASP A 240 6.60 -15.48 -13.69
N ASN A 241 6.97 -15.58 -12.40
CA ASN A 241 6.35 -16.50 -11.47
C ASN A 241 4.90 -16.10 -11.13
N PHE A 242 4.63 -14.82 -10.96
CA PHE A 242 3.28 -14.30 -10.78
C PHE A 242 2.38 -14.62 -11.99
N ASP A 243 2.83 -14.37 -13.23
CA ASP A 243 2.09 -14.72 -14.45
C ASP A 243 1.75 -16.20 -14.51
N ARG A 244 2.72 -17.07 -14.17
CA ARG A 244 2.53 -18.52 -14.08
C ARG A 244 1.41 -18.90 -13.10
N LEU A 245 1.45 -18.37 -11.87
CA LEU A 245 0.45 -18.65 -10.83
C LEU A 245 -0.92 -18.04 -11.15
N PHE A 246 -0.94 -16.84 -11.72
CA PHE A 246 -2.16 -16.17 -12.16
C PHE A 246 -2.87 -16.99 -13.24
N ARG A 247 -2.13 -17.44 -14.26
CA ARG A 247 -2.67 -18.33 -15.30
C ARG A 247 -3.17 -19.64 -14.72
N LEU A 248 -2.42 -20.27 -13.82
CA LEU A 248 -2.86 -21.49 -13.14
C LEU A 248 -4.22 -21.28 -12.47
N ARG A 249 -4.34 -20.25 -11.63
CA ARG A 249 -5.57 -19.97 -10.88
C ARG A 249 -6.76 -19.65 -11.78
N LEU A 250 -6.54 -18.89 -12.85
CA LEU A 250 -7.58 -18.59 -13.84
C LEU A 250 -8.07 -19.85 -14.54
N ARG A 251 -7.14 -20.74 -14.94
CA ARG A 251 -7.47 -22.00 -15.62
C ARG A 251 -8.15 -23.01 -14.70
N GLN A 252 -7.74 -23.09 -13.44
CA GLN A 252 -8.40 -23.92 -12.43
C GLN A 252 -9.86 -23.50 -12.23
N ASN A 253 -10.12 -22.19 -12.11
CA ASN A 253 -11.47 -21.66 -11.99
C ASN A 253 -12.29 -21.85 -13.27
N TYR A 254 -11.67 -21.78 -14.44
CA TYR A 254 -12.34 -22.09 -15.71
C TYR A 254 -12.84 -23.53 -15.75
N TRP A 255 -11.98 -24.50 -15.43
CA TRP A 255 -12.39 -25.92 -15.39
C TRP A 255 -13.40 -26.21 -14.29
N ALA A 256 -13.26 -25.58 -13.12
CA ALA A 256 -14.23 -25.68 -12.04
C ALA A 256 -15.61 -25.12 -12.45
N TYR A 257 -15.64 -24.02 -13.22
CA TYR A 257 -16.88 -23.44 -13.73
C TYR A 257 -17.60 -24.41 -14.67
N ILE A 258 -16.88 -25.00 -15.63
CA ILE A 258 -17.47 -25.98 -16.56
C ILE A 258 -17.97 -27.20 -15.78
N PHE A 259 -17.20 -27.69 -14.82
CA PHE A 259 -17.57 -28.85 -13.99
C PHE A 259 -18.87 -28.59 -13.22
N LEU A 260 -18.94 -27.45 -12.54
CA LEU A 260 -20.12 -27.07 -11.76
C LEU A 260 -21.31 -26.75 -12.65
N THR A 261 -21.09 -26.21 -13.86
CA THR A 261 -22.17 -26.00 -14.84
C THR A 261 -22.80 -27.33 -15.22
N ASN A 262 -21.99 -28.31 -15.63
CA ASN A 262 -22.48 -29.65 -15.96
C ASN A 262 -23.19 -30.29 -14.75
N LEU A 263 -22.62 -30.16 -13.55
CA LEU A 263 -23.20 -30.72 -12.33
C LEU A 263 -24.56 -30.10 -11.97
N VAL A 264 -24.72 -28.78 -12.19
CA VAL A 264 -25.99 -28.07 -12.02
C VAL A 264 -27.01 -28.58 -13.02
N ASP A 265 -26.64 -28.73 -14.29
CA ASP A 265 -27.55 -29.19 -15.35
C ASP A 265 -28.04 -30.62 -15.07
N TYR A 266 -27.15 -31.52 -14.66
CA TYR A 266 -27.54 -32.88 -14.27
C TYR A 266 -28.42 -32.90 -13.03
N ASN A 267 -28.01 -32.25 -11.94
CA ASN A 267 -28.82 -32.27 -10.71
C ASN A 267 -30.20 -31.62 -10.91
N LYS A 268 -30.31 -30.66 -11.84
CA LYS A 268 -31.59 -30.09 -12.26
C LYS A 268 -32.47 -31.13 -12.94
N GLU A 269 -31.93 -31.84 -13.94
CA GLU A 269 -32.64 -32.90 -14.65
C GLU A 269 -33.16 -33.97 -13.68
N PHE A 270 -32.33 -34.41 -12.73
CA PHE A 270 -32.76 -35.37 -11.71
C PHE A 270 -33.82 -34.77 -10.77
N TYR A 271 -33.66 -33.53 -10.32
CA TYR A 271 -34.67 -32.89 -9.48
C TYR A 271 -36.05 -32.82 -10.17
N GLU A 272 -36.06 -32.47 -11.46
CA GLU A 272 -37.29 -32.45 -12.28
C GLU A 272 -37.87 -33.86 -12.41
N ASN A 273 -37.05 -34.86 -12.78
CA ASN A 273 -37.47 -36.26 -12.89
C ASN A 273 -38.08 -36.83 -11.59
N TYR A 274 -37.47 -36.54 -10.43
CA TYR A 274 -37.99 -36.98 -9.12
C TYR A 274 -39.26 -36.23 -8.73
N SER A 275 -39.42 -34.97 -9.15
CA SER A 275 -40.63 -34.19 -8.91
C SER A 275 -41.80 -34.74 -9.72
N ASP A 276 -41.59 -35.05 -11.00
CA ASP A 276 -42.59 -35.68 -11.86
C ASP A 276 -42.99 -37.06 -11.33
N LEU A 277 -42.02 -37.87 -10.88
CA LEU A 277 -42.28 -39.19 -10.31
C LEU A 277 -43.04 -39.11 -8.97
N LEU A 278 -42.80 -38.06 -8.18
CA LEU A 278 -43.53 -37.81 -6.93
C LEU A 278 -45.00 -37.47 -7.20
N GLU A 279 -45.29 -36.68 -8.22
CA GLU A 279 -46.66 -36.36 -8.62
C GLU A 279 -47.42 -37.60 -9.12
N LEU A 280 -46.76 -38.43 -9.95
CA LEU A 280 -47.32 -39.70 -10.42
C LEU A 280 -47.59 -40.69 -9.28
N THR A 281 -46.67 -40.80 -8.32
CA THR A 281 -46.83 -41.68 -7.17
C THR A 281 -47.92 -41.20 -6.22
N LYS A 282 -48.05 -39.89 -6.00
CA LYS A 282 -49.16 -39.31 -5.23
C LYS A 282 -50.52 -39.76 -5.76
N PHE A 283 -50.72 -39.66 -7.07
CA PHE A 283 -51.95 -40.08 -7.73
C PHE A 283 -52.23 -41.59 -7.57
N ARG A 284 -51.19 -42.43 -7.59
CA ARG A 284 -51.31 -43.88 -7.37
C ARG A 284 -51.63 -44.22 -5.91
N VAL A 285 -51.07 -43.49 -4.94
CA VAL A 285 -51.44 -43.63 -3.51
C VAL A 285 -52.91 -43.24 -3.29
N GLU A 286 -53.36 -42.13 -3.89
CA GLU A 286 -54.76 -41.68 -3.79
C GLU A 286 -55.76 -42.70 -4.36
N LYS A 287 -55.34 -43.48 -5.36
CA LYS A 287 -56.11 -44.60 -5.93
C LYS A 287 -56.00 -45.91 -5.15
N GLY A 288 -55.11 -45.98 -4.16
CA GLY A 288 -54.82 -47.20 -3.41
C GLY A 288 -53.97 -48.23 -4.17
N ASP A 289 -53.32 -47.84 -5.27
CA ASP A 289 -52.51 -48.73 -6.12
C ASP A 289 -51.13 -49.05 -5.50
N ILE A 290 -50.61 -48.17 -4.62
CA ILE A 290 -49.30 -48.30 -3.94
C ILE A 290 -49.37 -47.83 -2.48
N SER A 291 -48.40 -48.23 -1.66
CA SER A 291 -48.32 -47.87 -0.24
C SER A 291 -47.95 -46.39 -0.02
N PRO A 292 -48.54 -45.68 0.97
CA PRO A 292 -48.11 -44.34 1.36
C PRO A 292 -46.61 -44.22 1.71
N LEU A 293 -46.00 -45.31 2.21
CA LEU A 293 -44.57 -45.36 2.55
C LEU A 293 -43.66 -45.13 1.33
N GLU A 294 -44.10 -45.57 0.15
CA GLU A 294 -43.36 -45.38 -1.11
C GLU A 294 -43.32 -43.93 -1.54
N TYR A 295 -44.40 -43.18 -1.27
CA TYR A 295 -44.46 -41.75 -1.49
C TYR A 295 -43.56 -40.98 -0.53
N GLU A 296 -43.63 -41.27 0.78
CA GLU A 296 -42.80 -40.61 1.79
C GLU A 296 -41.30 -40.83 1.54
N ARG A 297 -40.91 -42.04 1.14
CA ARG A 297 -39.51 -42.34 0.79
C ARG A 297 -39.04 -41.53 -0.41
N LEU A 298 -39.86 -41.44 -1.45
CA LEU A 298 -39.53 -40.69 -2.66
C LEU A 298 -39.45 -39.18 -2.39
N GLU A 299 -40.32 -38.67 -1.53
CA GLU A 299 -40.29 -37.28 -1.08
C GLU A 299 -38.96 -36.94 -0.41
N LEU A 300 -38.46 -37.82 0.49
CA LEU A 300 -37.15 -37.66 1.12
C LEU A 300 -36.00 -37.66 0.10
N GLU A 301 -36.02 -38.56 -0.89
CA GLU A 301 -34.99 -38.61 -1.93
C GLU A 301 -35.04 -37.37 -2.84
N ARG A 302 -36.23 -36.89 -3.22
CA ARG A 302 -36.40 -35.61 -3.97
C ARG A 302 -35.77 -34.45 -3.21
N ILE A 303 -36.01 -34.35 -1.90
CA ILE A 303 -35.44 -33.29 -1.04
C ILE A 303 -33.90 -33.37 -1.02
N GLN A 304 -33.32 -34.58 -1.00
CA GLN A 304 -31.87 -34.75 -1.07
C GLN A 304 -31.31 -34.27 -2.43
N VAL A 305 -31.97 -34.60 -3.54
CA VAL A 305 -31.57 -34.15 -4.88
C VAL A 305 -31.72 -32.63 -5.02
N GLU A 306 -32.79 -32.04 -4.50
CA GLU A 306 -33.01 -30.58 -4.46
C GLU A 306 -31.87 -29.87 -3.73
N LYS A 307 -31.44 -30.43 -2.59
CA LYS A 307 -30.28 -29.92 -1.86
C LYS A 307 -29.02 -29.94 -2.72
N PHE A 308 -28.71 -31.07 -3.38
CA PHE A 308 -27.52 -31.16 -4.24
C PHE A 308 -27.55 -30.19 -5.41
N TYR A 309 -28.72 -29.98 -6.02
CA TYR A 309 -28.92 -28.98 -7.07
C TYR A 309 -28.62 -27.56 -6.56
N ARG A 310 -29.22 -27.16 -5.43
CA ARG A 310 -29.00 -25.84 -4.83
C ARG A 310 -27.55 -25.63 -4.41
N ASP A 311 -26.91 -26.64 -3.81
CA ASP A 311 -25.51 -26.59 -3.41
C ASP A 311 -24.59 -26.41 -4.63
N ALA A 312 -24.84 -27.11 -5.73
CA ALA A 312 -24.08 -26.97 -6.97
C ALA A 312 -24.26 -25.57 -7.59
N LEU A 313 -25.48 -25.02 -7.55
CA LEU A 313 -25.80 -23.68 -8.06
C LEU A 313 -25.02 -22.60 -7.29
N VAL A 314 -25.02 -22.67 -5.96
CA VAL A 314 -24.25 -21.74 -5.11
C VAL A 314 -22.75 -21.86 -5.39
N ARG A 315 -22.21 -23.08 -5.49
CA ARG A 315 -20.79 -23.29 -5.83
C ARG A 315 -20.43 -22.70 -7.19
N ARG A 316 -21.28 -22.88 -8.20
CA ARG A 316 -21.08 -22.31 -9.54
C ARG A 316 -21.02 -20.78 -9.48
N GLN A 317 -21.92 -20.14 -8.74
CA GLN A 317 -21.94 -18.68 -8.55
C GLN A 317 -20.67 -18.17 -7.86
N LEU A 318 -20.15 -18.90 -6.87
CA LEU A 318 -18.89 -18.54 -6.20
C LEU A 318 -17.71 -18.60 -7.17
N VAL A 319 -17.58 -19.67 -7.95
CA VAL A 319 -16.52 -19.82 -8.95
C VAL A 319 -16.66 -18.79 -10.06
N GLU A 320 -17.88 -18.48 -10.50
CA GLU A 320 -18.14 -17.42 -11.47
C GLU A 320 -17.62 -16.07 -10.98
N LYS A 321 -17.90 -15.71 -9.71
CA LYS A 321 -17.39 -14.49 -9.10
C LYS A 321 -15.86 -14.45 -9.08
N GLU A 322 -15.20 -15.55 -8.72
CA GLU A 322 -13.74 -15.64 -8.78
C GLU A 322 -13.21 -15.49 -10.21
N LEU A 323 -13.85 -16.13 -11.18
CA LEU A 323 -13.48 -16.02 -12.59
C LEU A 323 -13.64 -14.59 -13.11
N ARG A 324 -14.67 -13.85 -12.69
CA ARG A 324 -14.84 -12.42 -13.02
C ARG A 324 -13.70 -11.58 -12.47
N ILE A 325 -13.32 -11.80 -11.22
CA ILE A 325 -12.19 -11.09 -10.59
C ILE A 325 -10.87 -11.39 -11.33
N LEU A 326 -10.61 -12.65 -11.69
CA LEU A 326 -9.38 -13.06 -12.38
C LEU A 326 -9.37 -12.67 -13.85
N SER A 327 -10.51 -12.68 -14.54
CA SER A 327 -10.59 -12.24 -15.94
C SER A 327 -10.63 -10.73 -16.10
N GLY A 328 -11.05 -10.00 -15.05
CA GLY A 328 -11.31 -8.56 -15.11
C GLY A 328 -12.64 -8.19 -15.78
N ILE A 329 -13.47 -9.18 -16.12
CA ILE A 329 -14.75 -9.00 -16.83
C ILE A 329 -15.84 -8.66 -15.81
N ARG A 330 -16.54 -7.55 -16.03
CA ARG A 330 -17.63 -7.11 -15.14
C ARG A 330 -18.93 -7.87 -15.44
N GLU A 331 -19.81 -7.94 -14.45
CA GLU A 331 -21.13 -8.58 -14.60
C GLU A 331 -21.98 -7.93 -15.70
N ALA A 332 -21.89 -6.61 -15.84
CA ALA A 332 -22.57 -5.86 -16.90
C ALA A 332 -22.04 -6.13 -18.32
N GLU A 333 -20.83 -6.67 -18.47
CA GLU A 333 -20.20 -6.90 -19.78
C GLU A 333 -20.70 -8.20 -20.45
N GLY A 334 -21.19 -9.16 -19.67
CA GLY A 334 -21.71 -10.42 -20.20
C GLY A 334 -21.86 -11.57 -19.21
N ILE A 335 -22.57 -12.60 -19.67
CA ILE A 335 -22.79 -13.87 -18.94
C ILE A 335 -21.83 -14.92 -19.48
N PHE A 336 -21.19 -15.69 -18.60
CA PHE A 336 -20.34 -16.80 -19.02
C PHE A 336 -21.19 -18.00 -19.48
N ALA A 337 -20.97 -18.47 -20.70
CA ALA A 337 -21.59 -19.67 -21.22
C ALA A 337 -20.58 -20.44 -22.08
N PHE A 338 -19.54 -20.96 -21.44
CA PHE A 338 -18.51 -21.74 -22.11
C PHE A 338 -19.10 -23.05 -22.64
N LYS A 339 -19.05 -23.27 -23.95
CA LYS A 339 -19.53 -24.50 -24.61
C LYS A 339 -18.50 -25.62 -24.66
N THR A 340 -17.33 -25.42 -24.05
CA THR A 340 -16.24 -26.39 -24.04
C THR A 340 -16.67 -27.66 -23.30
N GLU A 341 -16.77 -28.77 -24.02
CA GLU A 341 -17.07 -30.07 -23.41
C GLU A 341 -15.82 -30.65 -22.72
N MET A 342 -15.96 -31.02 -21.44
CA MET A 342 -14.95 -31.84 -20.76
C MET A 342 -15.10 -33.30 -21.19
N ARG A 343 -14.13 -33.81 -21.95
CA ARG A 343 -14.01 -35.22 -22.33
C ARG A 343 -12.60 -35.71 -22.01
N PHE A 344 -12.45 -36.97 -21.61
CA PHE A 344 -11.13 -37.53 -21.37
C PHE A 344 -10.27 -37.50 -22.64
N LYS A 345 -9.03 -37.01 -22.51
CA LYS A 345 -7.98 -37.02 -23.54
C LYS A 345 -6.70 -37.54 -22.88
N SER A 346 -6.00 -38.45 -23.54
CA SER A 346 -4.74 -38.99 -23.00
C SER A 346 -3.66 -37.89 -22.93
N LEU A 347 -2.63 -38.10 -22.13
CA LEU A 347 -1.51 -37.15 -22.07
C LEU A 347 -0.82 -36.94 -23.43
N GLU A 348 -0.79 -37.98 -24.26
CA GLU A 348 -0.25 -37.91 -25.63
C GLU A 348 -1.10 -37.00 -26.52
N ASP A 349 -2.42 -37.12 -26.45
CA ASP A 349 -3.36 -36.26 -27.19
C ASP A 349 -3.31 -34.80 -26.73
N LEU A 350 -2.96 -34.58 -25.45
CA LEU A 350 -2.72 -33.25 -24.89
C LEU A 350 -1.32 -32.69 -25.24
N GLY A 351 -0.50 -33.45 -25.96
CA GLY A 351 0.87 -33.06 -26.35
C GLY A 351 1.86 -33.00 -25.19
N LEU A 352 1.52 -33.60 -24.04
CA LEU A 352 2.33 -33.56 -22.83
C LEU A 352 3.28 -34.76 -22.78
N ARG A 353 4.55 -34.51 -23.11
CA ARG A 353 5.62 -35.51 -22.89
C ARG A 353 6.21 -35.31 -21.51
N LEU A 354 5.97 -36.26 -20.61
CA LEU A 354 6.57 -36.33 -19.26
C LEU A 354 8.08 -36.63 -19.36
N ARG A 355 8.87 -35.66 -19.79
CA ARG A 355 10.34 -35.74 -19.76
C ARG A 355 10.85 -35.45 -18.36
N GLU A 356 12.06 -35.90 -18.04
CA GLU A 356 12.84 -35.36 -16.93
C GLU A 356 13.08 -33.87 -17.21
N ILE A 357 12.29 -33.01 -16.58
CA ILE A 357 12.39 -31.57 -16.77
C ILE A 357 13.33 -31.05 -15.68
N THR A 358 14.43 -30.44 -16.11
CA THR A 358 15.40 -29.84 -15.20
C THR A 358 14.79 -28.64 -14.47
N THR A 359 14.90 -28.61 -13.15
CA THR A 359 14.39 -27.54 -12.26
C THR A 359 14.97 -26.14 -12.52
N VAL A 360 16.05 -26.06 -13.27
CA VAL A 360 16.78 -24.81 -13.58
C VAL A 360 15.94 -23.77 -14.34
N ASN A 361 14.83 -24.17 -14.99
CA ASN A 361 14.05 -23.25 -15.84
C ASN A 361 12.87 -22.56 -15.14
N ARG A 362 12.62 -22.83 -13.85
CA ARG A 362 11.47 -22.26 -13.13
C ARG A 362 11.70 -20.77 -12.79
N PRO A 363 10.72 -19.87 -13.03
CA PRO A 363 10.90 -18.44 -12.82
C PRO A 363 11.25 -18.00 -11.39
N ASP A 364 10.69 -18.67 -10.38
CA ASP A 364 10.94 -18.39 -8.95
C ASP A 364 12.37 -18.77 -8.53
N ILE A 365 12.89 -19.92 -8.98
CA ILE A 365 14.30 -20.30 -8.79
C ILE A 365 15.20 -19.28 -9.49
N ALA A 366 14.91 -18.93 -10.73
CA ALA A 366 15.70 -17.95 -11.49
C ALA A 366 15.69 -16.56 -10.81
N ALA A 367 14.55 -16.14 -10.25
CA ALA A 367 14.44 -14.89 -9.50
C ALA A 367 15.32 -14.91 -8.24
N LEU A 368 15.25 -16.00 -7.47
CA LEU A 368 16.07 -16.18 -6.27
C LEU A 368 17.56 -16.25 -6.60
N GLU A 369 17.95 -16.90 -7.70
CA GLU A 369 19.34 -16.92 -8.15
C GLU A 369 19.87 -15.52 -8.48
N GLU A 370 19.08 -14.69 -9.16
CA GLU A 370 19.46 -13.29 -9.41
C GLU A 370 19.47 -12.45 -8.13
N ARG A 371 18.57 -12.74 -7.17
CA ARG A 371 18.57 -12.13 -5.82
C ARG A 371 19.85 -12.47 -5.05
N VAL A 372 20.31 -13.73 -5.09
CA VAL A 372 21.58 -14.13 -4.45
C VAL A 372 22.76 -13.37 -5.07
N LYS A 373 22.81 -13.24 -6.40
CA LYS A 373 23.84 -12.44 -7.09
C LYS A 373 23.76 -10.96 -6.72
N GLU A 374 22.56 -10.39 -6.61
CA GLU A 374 22.31 -9.02 -6.14
C GLU A 374 22.87 -8.82 -4.72
N LYS A 375 22.52 -9.70 -3.77
CA LYS A 375 23.03 -9.62 -2.39
C LYS A 375 24.54 -9.78 -2.29
N LYS A 376 25.15 -10.63 -3.13
CA LYS A 376 26.60 -10.76 -3.20
C LYS A 376 27.28 -9.45 -3.62
N LEU A 377 26.76 -8.81 -4.66
CA LEU A 377 27.26 -7.50 -5.12
C LEU A 377 27.01 -6.39 -4.09
N ASN A 378 25.92 -6.48 -3.34
CA ASN A 378 25.60 -5.51 -2.29
C ASN A 378 26.64 -5.51 -1.15
N ILE A 379 27.27 -6.66 -0.83
CA ILE A 379 28.37 -6.71 0.16
C ILE A 379 29.51 -5.78 -0.26
N ASP A 380 29.90 -5.85 -1.53
CA ASP A 380 30.98 -5.01 -2.07
C ASP A 380 30.55 -3.55 -2.21
N LEU A 381 29.28 -3.28 -2.52
CA LEU A 381 28.71 -1.93 -2.50
C LEU A 381 28.81 -1.31 -1.10
N GLN A 382 28.37 -2.00 -0.04
CA GLN A 382 28.42 -1.51 1.33
C GLN A 382 29.85 -1.23 1.80
N ARG A 383 30.83 -2.05 1.38
CA ARG A 383 32.25 -1.81 1.65
C ARG A 383 32.76 -0.51 1.02
N ARG A 384 32.32 -0.18 -0.20
CA ARG A 384 32.76 1.04 -0.89
C ARG A 384 32.00 2.28 -0.44
N GLU A 385 30.72 2.16 -0.10
CA GLU A 385 29.93 3.26 0.46
C GLU A 385 30.46 3.72 1.81
N ALA A 386 31.07 2.83 2.59
CA ALA A 386 31.74 3.19 3.84
C ALA A 386 32.92 4.16 3.65
N LEU A 387 33.56 4.19 2.48
CA LEU A 387 34.68 5.10 2.19
C LEU A 387 34.23 6.54 1.87
N GLY A 388 32.92 6.77 1.75
CA GLY A 388 32.36 8.09 1.45
C GLY A 388 32.62 8.58 0.02
N TYR A 389 32.52 9.89 -0.18
CA TYR A 389 32.76 10.57 -1.46
C TYR A 389 33.76 11.71 -1.27
N VAL A 390 34.44 12.10 -2.34
CA VAL A 390 35.32 13.27 -2.33
C VAL A 390 34.50 14.47 -2.76
N GLN A 391 34.31 15.44 -1.89
CA GLN A 391 33.63 16.68 -2.23
C GLN A 391 34.65 17.71 -2.66
N VAL A 392 34.42 18.37 -3.80
CA VAL A 392 35.24 19.49 -4.27
C VAL A 392 34.33 20.68 -4.50
N GLY A 393 34.76 21.87 -4.10
CA GLY A 393 33.93 23.06 -4.20
C GLY A 393 34.70 24.37 -4.14
N GLY A 394 34.00 25.42 -4.52
CA GLY A 394 34.42 26.80 -4.34
C GLY A 394 33.37 27.56 -3.53
N GLU A 395 33.83 28.43 -2.65
CA GLU A 395 32.97 29.34 -1.89
C GLU A 395 33.40 30.79 -2.09
N TRP A 396 32.42 31.69 -2.14
CA TRP A 396 32.62 33.12 -2.11
C TRP A 396 31.90 33.67 -0.89
N ARG A 397 32.65 34.15 0.10
CA ARG A 397 32.10 34.64 1.38
C ARG A 397 32.22 36.15 1.45
N ILE A 398 31.11 36.81 1.77
CA ILE A 398 30.99 38.24 2.00
C ILE A 398 30.73 38.43 3.48
N LYS A 399 31.62 39.12 4.20
CA LYS A 399 31.50 39.42 5.62
C LYS A 399 31.61 40.93 5.82
N GLY A 400 30.48 41.61 6.03
CA GLY A 400 30.48 43.07 6.03
C GLY A 400 31.05 43.63 4.72
N ASN A 401 32.17 44.35 4.80
CA ASN A 401 32.88 44.90 3.64
C ASN A 401 34.03 44.01 3.12
N GLU A 402 34.28 42.86 3.75
CA GLU A 402 35.34 41.93 3.37
C GLU A 402 34.80 40.83 2.46
N HIS A 403 35.56 40.51 1.41
CA HIS A 403 35.20 39.50 0.42
C HIS A 403 36.31 38.46 0.33
N TYR A 404 35.96 37.18 0.45
CA TYR A 404 36.88 36.06 0.38
C TYR A 404 36.41 35.05 -0.66
N ALA A 405 37.34 34.54 -1.47
CA ALA A 405 37.11 33.41 -2.36
C ALA A 405 37.98 32.25 -1.91
N GLY A 406 37.39 31.07 -1.77
CA GLY A 406 38.07 29.85 -1.36
C GLY A 406 37.74 28.69 -2.29
N VAL A 407 38.69 27.76 -2.43
CA VAL A 407 38.44 26.43 -2.97
C VAL A 407 38.75 25.41 -1.89
N PHE A 408 37.93 24.38 -1.80
CA PHE A 408 38.09 23.34 -0.79
C PHE A 408 37.86 21.96 -1.40
N ALA A 409 38.50 20.97 -0.77
CA ALA A 409 38.28 19.56 -1.03
C ALA A 409 38.12 18.85 0.30
N THR A 410 37.02 18.12 0.46
CA THR A 410 36.70 17.37 1.67
C THR A 410 36.79 15.88 1.36
N LEU A 411 37.69 15.20 2.05
CA LEU A 411 37.84 13.74 2.00
C LEU A 411 37.47 13.15 3.38
N PRO A 412 36.30 12.52 3.52
CA PRO A 412 35.95 11.82 4.75
C PRO A 412 36.81 10.55 4.88
N LEU A 413 37.52 10.42 5.99
CA LEU A 413 38.31 9.22 6.31
C LEU A 413 37.63 8.47 7.47
N PRO A 414 36.94 7.34 7.22
CA PRO A 414 36.28 6.57 8.26
C PRO A 414 37.31 5.88 9.16
N LEU A 415 37.45 6.34 10.41
CA LEU A 415 38.39 5.75 11.36
C LEU A 415 37.74 4.62 12.18
N ASN A 416 36.63 4.94 12.87
CA ASN A 416 35.97 4.04 13.82
C ASN A 416 34.74 3.35 13.21
N ASP A 417 33.85 4.12 12.58
CA ASP A 417 32.72 3.56 11.84
C ASP A 417 33.12 3.32 10.39
N ARG A 418 33.46 2.08 10.07
CA ARG A 418 33.77 1.61 8.71
C ARG A 418 32.58 0.94 8.05
N GLY A 419 31.36 1.16 8.58
CA GLY A 419 30.17 0.46 8.15
C GLY A 419 30.17 -1.03 8.49
N GLN A 420 30.95 -1.47 9.48
CA GLN A 420 31.10 -2.91 9.81
C GLN A 420 29.75 -3.61 10.06
N GLY A 421 28.79 -2.91 10.66
CA GLY A 421 27.43 -3.44 10.87
C GLY A 421 26.67 -3.66 9.56
N LYS A 422 26.72 -2.72 8.62
CA LYS A 422 26.04 -2.83 7.32
C LYS A 422 26.66 -3.93 6.45
N VAL A 423 27.99 -4.07 6.49
CA VAL A 423 28.70 -5.15 5.77
C VAL A 423 28.36 -6.51 6.36
N LEU A 424 28.30 -6.64 7.69
CA LEU A 424 27.88 -7.88 8.34
C LEU A 424 26.42 -8.22 7.98
N SER A 425 25.51 -7.25 8.06
CA SER A 425 24.11 -7.43 7.65
C SER A 425 23.99 -7.91 6.20
N ALA A 426 24.71 -7.30 5.27
CA ALA A 426 24.71 -7.70 3.86
C ALA A 426 25.25 -9.12 3.64
N LYS A 427 26.25 -9.56 4.43
CA LYS A 427 26.76 -10.94 4.38
C LYS A 427 25.74 -11.96 4.88
N GLU A 428 25.10 -11.67 6.01
CA GLU A 428 24.06 -12.55 6.56
C GLU A 428 22.82 -12.60 5.67
N GLU A 429 22.46 -11.47 5.03
CA GLU A 429 21.42 -11.44 3.99
C GLU A 429 21.77 -12.33 2.79
N HIS A 430 22.99 -12.25 2.26
CA HIS A 430 23.44 -13.14 1.19
C HIS A 430 23.30 -14.61 1.59
N LYS A 431 23.81 -14.99 2.76
CA LYS A 431 23.74 -16.36 3.28
C LYS A 431 22.30 -16.83 3.47
N LYS A 432 21.41 -15.97 3.96
CA LYS A 432 19.98 -16.25 4.08
C LYS A 432 19.36 -16.59 2.72
N PHE A 433 19.63 -15.80 1.68
CA PHE A 433 19.08 -16.06 0.35
C PHE A 433 19.70 -17.28 -0.33
N GLU A 434 20.98 -17.58 -0.04
CA GLU A 434 21.65 -18.80 -0.50
C GLU A 434 20.97 -20.06 0.07
N LEU A 435 20.71 -20.08 1.37
CA LEU A 435 19.95 -21.16 2.02
C LEU A 435 18.50 -21.24 1.51
N ALA A 436 17.86 -20.09 1.28
CA ALA A 436 16.51 -20.05 0.72
C ALA A 436 16.45 -20.62 -0.69
N LEU A 437 17.49 -20.40 -1.51
CA LEU A 437 17.60 -20.98 -2.85
C LEU A 437 17.73 -22.51 -2.80
N GLU A 438 18.57 -23.04 -1.90
CA GLU A 438 18.71 -24.49 -1.70
C GLU A 438 17.40 -25.14 -1.25
N ALA A 439 16.73 -24.52 -0.27
CA ALA A 439 15.42 -24.97 0.19
C ALA A 439 14.39 -24.95 -0.95
N LYS A 440 14.36 -23.87 -1.74
CA LYS A 440 13.40 -23.73 -2.84
C LYS A 440 13.63 -24.74 -3.97
N LYS A 441 14.89 -25.08 -4.28
CA LYS A 441 15.21 -26.13 -5.26
C LYS A 441 14.60 -27.46 -4.85
N ARG A 442 14.80 -27.88 -3.59
CA ARG A 442 14.21 -29.12 -3.05
C ARG A 442 12.68 -29.09 -3.05
N GLU A 443 12.08 -27.97 -2.65
CA GLU A 443 10.62 -27.80 -2.68
C GLU A 443 10.06 -27.97 -4.09
N VAL A 444 10.71 -27.38 -5.10
CA VAL A 444 10.29 -27.47 -6.50
C VAL A 444 10.48 -28.88 -7.06
N ASP A 445 11.59 -29.56 -6.71
CA ASP A 445 11.82 -30.96 -7.09
C ASP A 445 10.67 -31.85 -6.58
N GLU A 446 10.29 -31.70 -5.30
CA GLU A 446 9.18 -32.44 -4.68
C GLU A 446 7.82 -32.06 -5.28
N GLU A 447 7.58 -30.78 -5.57
CA GLU A 447 6.32 -30.32 -6.18
C GLU A 447 6.11 -30.93 -7.59
N ILE A 448 7.17 -31.01 -8.40
CA ILE A 448 7.11 -31.62 -9.74
C ILE A 448 6.84 -33.12 -9.63
N GLU A 449 7.55 -33.83 -8.77
CA GLU A 449 7.35 -35.27 -8.56
C GLU A 449 5.96 -35.59 -8.02
N ALA A 450 5.46 -34.83 -7.05
CA ALA A 450 4.11 -34.97 -6.52
C ALA A 450 3.06 -34.72 -7.61
N SER A 451 3.21 -33.64 -8.38
CA SER A 451 2.28 -33.29 -9.47
C SER A 451 2.27 -34.33 -10.58
N LYS A 452 3.43 -34.91 -10.91
CA LYS A 452 3.57 -36.00 -11.88
C LYS A 452 2.87 -37.27 -11.41
N LYS A 453 3.08 -37.68 -10.15
CA LYS A 453 2.44 -38.86 -9.56
C LYS A 453 0.93 -38.70 -9.51
N GLU A 454 0.45 -37.54 -9.10
CA GLU A 454 -0.99 -37.24 -9.08
C GLU A 454 -1.58 -37.33 -10.50
N LEU A 455 -0.95 -36.68 -11.47
CA LEU A 455 -1.41 -36.69 -12.86
C LEU A 455 -1.53 -38.10 -13.43
N LEU A 456 -0.50 -38.94 -13.25
CA LEU A 456 -0.50 -40.33 -13.71
C LEU A 456 -1.57 -41.17 -13.01
N ALA A 457 -1.79 -40.98 -11.71
CA ALA A 457 -2.82 -41.68 -10.96
C ALA A 457 -4.23 -41.32 -11.44
N ARG A 458 -4.49 -40.05 -11.76
CA ARG A 458 -5.78 -39.60 -12.31
C ARG A 458 -6.01 -40.13 -13.72
N GLU A 459 -4.98 -40.15 -14.56
CA GLU A 459 -5.06 -40.71 -15.92
C GLU A 459 -5.40 -42.21 -15.88
N ASP A 460 -4.69 -43.00 -15.07
CA ASP A 460 -4.95 -44.44 -14.94
C ASP A 460 -6.38 -44.72 -14.45
N LEU A 461 -6.90 -43.91 -13.53
CA LEU A 461 -8.29 -44.01 -13.08
C LEU A 461 -9.26 -43.76 -14.23
N LEU A 462 -9.14 -42.65 -14.96
CA LEU A 462 -10.04 -42.32 -16.07
C LEU A 462 -9.96 -43.35 -17.21
N ALA A 463 -8.76 -43.85 -17.51
CA ALA A 463 -8.57 -44.92 -18.48
C ALA A 463 -9.38 -46.18 -18.10
N LYS A 464 -9.53 -46.50 -16.80
CA LYS A 464 -10.38 -47.62 -16.33
C LYS A 464 -11.87 -47.34 -16.52
N TYR A 465 -12.33 -46.12 -16.23
CA TYR A 465 -13.74 -45.73 -16.45
C TYR A 465 -14.13 -45.84 -17.94
N GLU A 466 -13.24 -45.37 -18.83
CA GLU A 466 -13.43 -45.42 -20.29
C GLU A 466 -13.38 -46.85 -20.84
N ARG A 467 -12.37 -47.66 -20.45
CA ARG A 467 -12.24 -49.06 -20.92
C ARG A 467 -13.47 -49.91 -20.61
N ILE A 468 -14.08 -49.71 -19.43
CA ILE A 468 -15.25 -50.50 -19.00
C ILE A 468 -16.56 -49.90 -19.55
N ASN A 469 -16.52 -48.67 -20.05
CA ASN A 469 -17.68 -47.85 -20.43
C ASN A 469 -18.72 -47.79 -19.30
N LEU A 470 -18.23 -47.55 -18.08
CA LEU A 470 -19.00 -47.69 -16.84
C LEU A 470 -20.22 -46.76 -16.79
N LEU A 471 -20.07 -45.53 -17.31
CA LEU A 471 -21.13 -44.54 -17.33
C LEU A 471 -22.31 -44.99 -18.20
N GLN A 472 -22.03 -45.45 -19.43
CA GLN A 472 -23.09 -45.95 -20.34
C GLN A 472 -23.75 -47.22 -19.79
N LYS A 473 -22.99 -48.13 -19.19
CA LYS A 473 -23.55 -49.34 -18.57
C LYS A 473 -24.49 -49.02 -17.42
N ASN A 474 -24.11 -48.10 -16.53
CA ASN A 474 -24.99 -47.67 -15.43
C ASN A 474 -26.22 -46.91 -15.94
N LYS A 475 -26.07 -46.08 -17.00
CA LYS A 475 -27.21 -45.44 -17.65
C LYS A 475 -28.21 -46.45 -18.21
N GLN A 476 -27.71 -47.49 -18.90
CA GLN A 476 -28.56 -48.57 -19.41
C GLN A 476 -29.22 -49.37 -18.29
N LEU A 477 -28.52 -49.60 -17.18
CA LEU A 477 -29.06 -50.31 -16.02
C LEU A 477 -30.18 -49.50 -15.35
N GLU A 478 -29.98 -48.20 -15.14
CA GLU A 478 -31.00 -47.27 -14.64
C GLU A 478 -32.23 -47.28 -15.55
N GLN A 479 -32.05 -47.12 -16.87
CA GLN A 479 -33.14 -47.14 -17.84
C GLN A 479 -33.93 -48.46 -17.82
N LYS A 480 -33.25 -49.60 -17.76
CA LYS A 480 -33.90 -50.92 -17.65
C LYS A 480 -34.68 -51.03 -16.34
N SER A 481 -34.11 -50.55 -15.23
CA SER A 481 -34.78 -50.56 -13.93
C SER A 481 -36.01 -49.64 -13.90
N ARG A 482 -35.93 -48.47 -14.55
CA ARG A 482 -37.06 -47.54 -14.72
C ARG A 482 -38.19 -48.20 -15.49
N ILE A 483 -37.89 -48.84 -16.63
CA ILE A 483 -38.90 -49.53 -17.44
C ILE A 483 -39.53 -50.69 -16.65
N ALA A 484 -38.75 -51.44 -15.89
CA ALA A 484 -39.25 -52.53 -15.04
C ALA A 484 -40.20 -52.01 -13.95
N TYR A 485 -39.86 -50.91 -13.28
CA TYR A 485 -40.69 -50.29 -12.24
C TYR A 485 -42.01 -49.74 -12.81
N VAL A 486 -41.94 -49.00 -13.93
CA VAL A 486 -43.14 -48.46 -14.59
C VAL A 486 -44.10 -49.58 -15.03
N ARG A 487 -43.56 -50.74 -15.45
CA ARG A 487 -44.34 -51.93 -15.82
C ARG A 487 -44.79 -52.79 -14.63
N GLY A 488 -44.45 -52.42 -13.39
CA GLY A 488 -44.77 -53.19 -12.18
C GLY A 488 -43.98 -54.49 -12.03
N ALA A 489 -42.89 -54.66 -12.79
CA ALA A 489 -42.03 -55.84 -12.76
C ALA A 489 -40.88 -55.75 -11.75
N SER A 490 -40.65 -54.59 -11.13
CA SER A 490 -39.67 -54.38 -10.06
C SER A 490 -40.21 -53.45 -8.98
N ASP A 491 -39.66 -53.56 -7.77
CA ASP A 491 -39.96 -52.70 -6.63
C ASP A 491 -39.29 -51.32 -6.75
N GLN A 492 -39.85 -50.34 -6.04
CA GLN A 492 -39.36 -48.96 -6.03
C GLN A 492 -37.93 -48.86 -5.46
N VAL A 493 -37.55 -49.73 -4.52
CA VAL A 493 -36.23 -49.70 -3.88
C VAL A 493 -35.14 -50.02 -4.89
N THR A 494 -35.32 -51.08 -5.68
CA THR A 494 -34.37 -51.47 -6.73
C THR A 494 -34.21 -50.36 -7.77
N PHE A 495 -35.30 -49.71 -8.16
CA PHE A 495 -35.24 -48.55 -9.07
C PHE A 495 -34.49 -47.37 -8.46
N LEU A 496 -34.84 -46.93 -7.25
CA LEU A 496 -34.17 -45.83 -6.56
C LEU A 496 -32.69 -46.12 -6.33
N GLN A 497 -32.33 -47.36 -6.05
CA GLN A 497 -30.94 -47.77 -5.88
C GLN A 497 -30.17 -47.73 -7.20
N ALA A 498 -30.78 -48.15 -8.32
CA ALA A 498 -30.18 -48.04 -9.65
C ALA A 498 -29.97 -46.57 -10.06
N GLU A 499 -30.96 -45.71 -9.80
CA GLU A 499 -30.91 -44.28 -10.10
C GLU A 499 -29.85 -43.56 -9.25
N LYS A 500 -29.82 -43.82 -7.93
CA LYS A 500 -28.80 -43.30 -7.01
C LYS A 500 -27.39 -43.75 -7.39
N ASN A 501 -27.23 -45.02 -7.79
CA ASN A 501 -25.95 -45.55 -8.25
C ASN A 501 -25.52 -44.84 -9.54
N TYR A 502 -26.42 -44.65 -10.51
CA TYR A 502 -26.11 -43.92 -11.73
C TYR A 502 -25.70 -42.47 -11.45
N LEU A 503 -26.46 -41.76 -10.62
CA LEU A 503 -26.13 -40.42 -10.14
C LEU A 503 -24.74 -40.34 -9.50
N THR A 504 -24.45 -41.27 -8.60
CA THR A 504 -23.15 -41.32 -7.90
C THR A 504 -22.02 -41.55 -8.88
N VAL A 505 -22.14 -42.54 -9.77
CA VAL A 505 -21.11 -42.84 -10.77
C VAL A 505 -20.90 -41.68 -11.75
N LEU A 506 -21.98 -41.01 -12.16
CA LEU A 506 -21.92 -39.85 -13.06
C LEU A 506 -21.17 -38.69 -12.39
N ARG A 507 -21.53 -38.35 -11.15
CA ARG A 507 -20.85 -37.30 -10.38
C ARG A 507 -19.38 -37.63 -10.20
N ASP A 508 -19.07 -38.84 -9.75
CA ASP A 508 -17.70 -39.26 -9.48
C ASP A 508 -16.86 -39.26 -10.76
N TYR A 509 -17.42 -39.65 -11.91
CA TYR A 509 -16.74 -39.57 -13.20
C TYR A 509 -16.38 -38.13 -13.59
N TYR A 510 -17.33 -37.19 -13.52
CA TYR A 510 -17.07 -35.78 -13.83
C TYR A 510 -16.13 -35.11 -12.83
N GLU A 511 -16.19 -35.50 -11.55
CA GLU A 511 -15.27 -35.03 -10.52
C GLU A 511 -13.85 -35.49 -10.81
N VAL A 512 -13.64 -36.77 -11.13
CA VAL A 512 -12.32 -37.28 -11.53
C VAL A 512 -11.82 -36.57 -12.80
N LEU A 513 -12.71 -36.33 -13.77
CA LEU A 513 -12.35 -35.63 -15.01
C LEU A 513 -11.91 -34.19 -14.74
N TYR A 514 -12.63 -33.47 -13.90
CA TYR A 514 -12.23 -32.14 -13.42
C TYR A 514 -10.88 -32.19 -12.70
N LEU A 515 -10.69 -33.13 -11.78
CA LEU A 515 -9.44 -33.29 -11.03
C LEU A 515 -8.25 -33.64 -11.95
N TYR A 516 -8.48 -34.40 -13.02
CA TYR A 516 -7.47 -34.68 -14.05
C TYR A 516 -7.05 -33.41 -14.79
N TYR A 517 -8.00 -32.62 -15.29
CA TYR A 517 -7.69 -31.33 -15.94
C TYR A 517 -7.00 -30.36 -14.98
N ASN A 518 -7.41 -30.35 -13.71
CA ASN A 518 -6.74 -29.57 -12.68
C ASN A 518 -5.29 -30.04 -12.46
N ALA A 519 -5.06 -31.35 -12.34
CA ALA A 519 -3.72 -31.93 -12.22
C ALA A 519 -2.85 -31.63 -13.45
N VAL A 520 -3.42 -31.61 -14.66
CA VAL A 520 -2.73 -31.18 -15.88
C VAL A 520 -2.25 -29.74 -15.78
N GLU A 521 -3.11 -28.81 -15.35
CA GLU A 521 -2.73 -27.40 -15.22
C GLU A 521 -1.73 -27.18 -14.08
N ILE A 522 -1.88 -27.90 -12.96
CA ILE A 522 -0.90 -27.89 -11.85
C ILE A 522 0.45 -28.39 -12.34
N TYR A 523 0.51 -29.51 -13.07
CA TYR A 523 1.77 -30.03 -13.60
C TYR A 523 2.41 -29.06 -14.61
N LYS A 524 1.64 -28.48 -15.53
CA LYS A 524 2.12 -27.44 -16.47
C LYS A 524 2.70 -26.24 -15.73
N ALA A 525 2.05 -25.82 -14.63
CA ALA A 525 2.55 -24.74 -13.80
C ALA A 525 3.81 -25.16 -13.03
N ALA A 526 3.86 -26.35 -12.43
CA ALA A 526 5.03 -26.85 -11.68
C ALA A 526 6.30 -26.92 -12.56
N VAL A 527 6.13 -27.33 -13.81
CA VAL A 527 7.18 -27.38 -14.85
C VAL A 527 7.63 -26.00 -15.34
N GLY A 528 6.80 -24.97 -15.17
CA GLY A 528 6.80 -23.70 -15.89
C GLY A 528 8.17 -23.20 -16.35
N LYS A 529 8.31 -22.89 -17.65
CA LYS A 529 9.55 -22.33 -18.21
C LYS A 529 9.53 -20.81 -18.18
N LYS A 530 10.67 -20.21 -17.81
CA LYS A 530 10.94 -18.77 -18.04
C LYS A 530 10.70 -18.42 -19.51
N ARG A 531 9.79 -17.50 -19.79
CA ARG A 531 9.62 -16.97 -21.15
C ARG A 531 10.82 -16.10 -21.45
N ARG A 532 11.63 -16.46 -22.45
CA ARG A 532 12.63 -15.53 -23.00
C ARG A 532 11.85 -14.35 -23.58
N GLY A 533 11.84 -13.23 -22.86
CA GLY A 533 11.47 -11.95 -23.46
C GLY A 533 12.43 -11.71 -24.62
N ASN A 534 11.90 -11.53 -25.83
CA ASN A 534 12.63 -10.85 -26.88
C ASN A 534 12.97 -9.47 -26.32
N ASN A 535 14.23 -9.24 -25.94
CA ASN A 535 14.67 -7.99 -25.36
C ASN A 535 14.48 -6.87 -26.40
N PRO A 536 13.55 -5.91 -26.21
CA PRO A 536 13.42 -4.76 -27.11
C PRO A 536 14.61 -3.78 -26.99
N ILE A 537 15.56 -4.06 -26.11
CA ILE A 537 16.74 -3.23 -25.82
C ILE A 537 17.73 -3.23 -27.01
N SER A 538 17.75 -4.28 -27.86
CA SER A 538 18.66 -4.35 -29.00
C SER A 538 18.23 -3.48 -30.20
N GLU A 539 16.92 -3.29 -30.42
CA GLU A 539 16.43 -2.45 -31.53
C GLU A 539 16.48 -0.95 -31.20
N ILE A 540 16.19 -0.59 -29.94
CA ILE A 540 16.24 0.80 -29.47
C ILE A 540 17.69 1.33 -29.49
N CYS A 541 18.69 0.49 -29.21
CA CYS A 541 20.10 0.88 -29.31
C CYS A 541 20.55 1.18 -30.75
N MET A 542 19.94 0.55 -31.76
CA MET A 542 20.27 0.84 -33.17
C MET A 542 19.65 2.17 -33.64
N ILE A 543 18.46 2.52 -33.14
CA ILE A 543 17.76 3.75 -33.50
C ILE A 543 18.43 4.98 -32.85
N ILE A 544 18.84 4.89 -31.58
CA ILE A 544 19.51 6.00 -30.87
C ILE A 544 20.86 6.37 -31.51
N ARG A 545 21.55 5.40 -32.12
CA ARG A 545 22.82 5.64 -32.82
C ARG A 545 22.66 6.44 -34.12
N ARG A 546 21.50 6.36 -34.77
CA ARG A 546 21.16 7.15 -35.98
C ARG A 546 20.77 8.60 -35.67
N TYR A 547 20.12 8.87 -34.54
CA TYR A 547 19.64 10.22 -34.20
C TYR A 547 20.68 11.12 -33.51
N LYS A 548 21.76 10.56 -32.93
CA LYS A 548 22.86 11.34 -32.34
C LYS A 548 23.61 12.23 -33.35
N ILE A 549 23.64 11.86 -34.63
CA ILE A 549 24.33 12.62 -35.68
C ILE A 549 23.54 13.89 -36.06
N ILE A 550 22.21 13.86 -35.96
CA ILE A 550 21.32 14.97 -36.35
C ILE A 550 21.27 16.05 -35.25
N LEU A 551 21.34 15.67 -33.98
CA LEU A 551 21.31 16.59 -32.84
C LEU A 551 22.59 17.43 -32.69
N VAL A 552 23.74 16.89 -33.09
CA VAL A 552 25.02 17.63 -33.09
C VAL A 552 25.05 18.68 -34.22
N LEU A 553 24.39 18.43 -35.35
CA LEU A 553 24.24 19.40 -36.44
C LEU A 553 23.28 20.55 -36.08
N LEU A 554 22.21 20.28 -35.32
CA LEU A 554 21.27 21.30 -34.85
C LEU A 554 21.85 22.21 -33.76
N ALA A 555 22.72 21.69 -32.89
CA ALA A 555 23.43 22.49 -31.89
C ALA A 555 24.50 23.42 -32.50
N ALA A 556 25.09 23.04 -33.63
CA ALA A 556 26.02 23.90 -34.37
C ALA A 556 25.30 25.07 -35.08
N LEU A 557 24.05 24.87 -35.50
CA LEU A 557 23.23 25.91 -36.15
C LEU A 557 22.65 26.92 -35.14
N SER A 558 22.32 26.51 -33.91
CA SER A 558 21.79 27.42 -32.89
C SER A 558 22.85 28.35 -32.28
N ALA A 559 24.10 27.90 -32.20
CA ALA A 559 25.24 28.73 -31.77
C ALA A 559 25.54 29.86 -32.78
N GLY A 560 25.26 29.66 -34.07
CA GLY A 560 25.41 30.69 -35.11
C GLY A 560 24.36 31.81 -35.05
N TYR A 561 23.15 31.51 -34.57
CA TYR A 561 22.04 32.48 -34.55
C TYR A 561 22.12 33.46 -33.36
N PHE A 562 22.66 33.02 -32.21
CA PHE A 562 22.77 33.86 -31.01
C PHE A 562 23.91 34.89 -31.09
N GLY A 563 24.88 34.71 -31.98
CA GLY A 563 25.96 35.67 -32.24
C GLY A 563 25.51 36.93 -32.99
N TYR A 564 24.33 36.93 -33.63
CA TYR A 564 23.90 38.02 -34.52
C TYR A 564 22.94 39.04 -33.87
N LYS A 565 22.44 38.79 -32.65
CA LYS A 565 21.35 39.60 -32.04
C LYS A 565 21.80 40.53 -30.90
N LYS A 566 23.06 40.97 -30.90
CA LYS A 566 23.62 41.91 -29.91
C LYS A 566 24.04 43.26 -30.49
N PHE A 567 23.26 43.78 -31.45
CA PHE A 567 23.36 45.15 -31.94
C PHE A 567 21.94 45.64 -32.29
N PHE A 568 21.61 46.85 -31.84
CA PHE A 568 20.31 47.56 -31.91
C PHE A 568 19.27 47.19 -30.85
N PHE A 569 19.16 48.03 -29.81
CA PHE A 569 17.99 48.91 -29.63
C PHE A 569 18.29 50.05 -28.63
N LYS A 570 17.85 51.25 -29.00
CA LYS A 570 17.99 52.53 -28.29
C LYS A 570 16.60 52.98 -27.79
N LYS A 571 16.64 53.67 -26.65
CA LYS A 571 15.62 54.34 -25.81
C LYS A 571 14.61 55.25 -26.54
N SER A 572 13.33 55.25 -26.10
CA SER A 572 12.42 56.42 -25.90
C SER A 572 10.99 55.94 -25.57
N GLU A 573 10.49 56.21 -24.36
CA GLU A 573 9.49 57.25 -24.00
C GLU A 573 8.03 56.77 -23.99
N GLU A 574 7.42 56.87 -22.82
CA GLU A 574 5.98 56.73 -22.56
C GLU A 574 5.22 57.93 -23.13
N LYS A 575 4.14 57.65 -23.88
CA LYS A 575 3.04 58.61 -24.11
C LYS A 575 1.80 58.09 -23.41
N LYS A 576 1.35 58.83 -22.39
CA LYS A 576 0.01 58.73 -21.81
C LYS A 576 -1.03 59.10 -22.87
N GLN A 577 -1.97 58.20 -23.13
CA GLN A 577 -3.24 58.51 -23.79
C GLN A 577 -4.31 58.66 -22.70
N THR A 578 -4.88 59.86 -22.64
CA THR A 578 -6.12 60.20 -21.93
C THR A 578 -7.30 59.43 -22.52
N VAL A 579 -8.00 58.65 -21.69
CA VAL A 579 -9.35 58.16 -21.98
C VAL A 579 -10.33 59.02 -21.20
N VAL A 580 -11.33 59.53 -21.92
CA VAL A 580 -12.40 60.40 -21.44
C VAL A 580 -13.44 59.55 -20.69
N ASP A 581 -13.80 59.95 -19.47
CA ASP A 581 -14.87 59.35 -18.67
C ASP A 581 -16.22 59.48 -19.37
N LYS A 582 -16.87 58.35 -19.64
CA LYS A 582 -18.22 58.26 -20.24
C LYS A 582 -19.32 57.80 -19.26
N ASN A 583 -19.04 57.74 -17.96
CA ASN A 583 -19.93 57.11 -16.98
C ASN A 583 -20.75 58.07 -16.09
N ARG A 584 -20.71 59.39 -16.33
CA ARG A 584 -21.46 60.39 -15.57
C ARG A 584 -22.63 60.95 -16.35
N PHE A 585 -23.80 60.99 -15.73
CA PHE A 585 -25.01 61.57 -16.30
C PHE A 585 -25.81 62.34 -15.25
N THR A 586 -26.57 63.34 -15.71
CA THR A 586 -27.47 64.15 -14.88
C THR A 586 -28.91 63.85 -15.24
N VAL A 587 -29.78 63.81 -14.23
CA VAL A 587 -31.21 63.54 -14.39
C VAL A 587 -31.98 64.85 -14.13
N SER A 588 -32.98 65.15 -14.96
CA SER A 588 -33.80 66.37 -14.82
C SER A 588 -34.49 66.44 -13.45
N GLU A 589 -34.53 67.64 -12.85
CA GLU A 589 -35.14 67.89 -11.53
C GLU A 589 -36.64 67.50 -11.46
N GLU A 590 -37.36 67.47 -12.59
CA GLU A 590 -38.76 67.04 -12.64
C GLU A 590 -38.94 65.55 -12.36
N ILE A 591 -37.98 64.70 -12.78
CA ILE A 591 -38.03 63.25 -12.59
C ILE A 591 -37.70 62.90 -11.14
N LEU A 592 -36.72 63.61 -10.55
CA LEU A 592 -36.31 63.41 -9.16
C LEU A 592 -37.38 63.85 -8.14
N LYS A 593 -38.23 64.83 -8.47
CA LYS A 593 -39.37 65.23 -7.61
C LYS A 593 -40.52 64.22 -7.62
N ARG A 594 -40.69 63.43 -8.68
CA ARG A 594 -41.77 62.42 -8.79
C ARG A 594 -41.42 61.07 -8.17
N HIS A 595 -40.13 60.74 -8.06
CA HIS A 595 -39.66 59.48 -7.52
C HIS A 595 -38.47 59.68 -6.56
N PRO A 596 -38.69 59.74 -5.24
CA PRO A 596 -37.61 59.95 -4.27
C PRO A 596 -36.67 58.74 -4.22
N LEU A 597 -35.36 59.00 -4.37
CA LEU A 597 -34.30 57.99 -4.26
C LEU A 597 -33.90 57.77 -2.80
N THR A 598 -33.58 56.53 -2.41
CA THR A 598 -33.08 56.21 -1.06
C THR A 598 -31.63 55.72 -1.13
N PHE A 599 -30.78 56.28 -0.27
CA PHE A 599 -29.34 56.03 -0.28
C PHE A 599 -28.92 55.16 0.91
N VAL A 600 -28.02 54.22 0.68
CA VAL A 600 -27.48 53.29 1.69
C VAL A 600 -25.96 53.35 1.66
N SER A 601 -25.32 53.31 2.84
CA SER A 601 -23.87 53.19 2.99
C SER A 601 -23.46 51.72 3.18
N LEU A 602 -22.22 51.38 2.79
CA LEU A 602 -21.65 50.03 2.90
C LEU A 602 -21.67 49.51 4.37
N LYS A 603 -21.98 48.22 4.55
CA LYS A 603 -22.05 47.53 5.85
C LYS A 603 -21.03 46.38 5.90
N GLU A 604 -20.46 46.12 7.08
CA GLU A 604 -19.46 45.06 7.30
C GLU A 604 -20.00 44.00 8.27
N ILE A 605 -19.81 42.70 7.95
CA ILE A 605 -20.24 41.57 8.80
C ILE A 605 -19.09 40.54 8.94
N SER A 606 -18.84 40.09 10.18
CA SER A 606 -17.99 38.91 10.48
C SER A 606 -18.88 37.70 10.81
N ALA A 607 -18.72 36.57 10.11
CA ALA A 607 -19.46 35.34 10.38
C ALA A 607 -18.51 34.21 10.84
N VAL A 608 -18.93 33.44 11.84
CA VAL A 608 -18.23 32.22 12.32
C VAL A 608 -18.88 31.01 11.65
N ASP A 609 -18.11 30.22 10.90
CA ASP A 609 -18.62 29.05 10.16
C ASP A 609 -18.75 27.81 11.07
N GLU A 610 -19.95 27.25 11.18
CA GLU A 610 -20.21 25.93 11.79
C GLU A 610 -20.26 24.84 10.70
N ILE A 611 -19.54 23.73 10.89
CA ILE A 611 -19.48 22.63 9.91
C ILE A 611 -20.28 21.44 10.44
N ALA A 612 -21.28 21.01 9.68
CA ALA A 612 -22.08 19.83 9.98
C ALA A 612 -21.45 18.56 9.36
N LEU A 613 -21.06 17.61 10.21
CA LEU A 613 -20.37 16.38 9.83
C LEU A 613 -21.20 15.16 10.25
N PRO A 614 -21.51 14.23 9.33
CA PRO A 614 -22.14 12.97 9.69
C PRO A 614 -21.13 12.03 10.36
N GLY A 615 -21.58 11.31 11.39
CA GLY A 615 -20.74 10.40 12.16
C GLY A 615 -21.52 9.28 12.82
N ARG A 616 -20.79 8.47 13.57
CA ARG A 616 -21.33 7.35 14.35
C ARG A 616 -20.71 7.27 15.73
N ILE A 617 -21.52 6.88 16.70
CA ILE A 617 -21.06 6.62 18.07
C ILE A 617 -20.31 5.29 18.08
N SER A 618 -19.16 5.28 18.72
CA SER A 618 -18.29 4.13 18.90
C SER A 618 -17.85 4.03 20.34
N TYR A 619 -17.35 2.85 20.71
CA TYR A 619 -16.68 2.65 21.98
C TYR A 619 -15.37 3.42 21.99
N ASP A 620 -14.99 3.93 23.15
CA ASP A 620 -13.62 4.37 23.39
C ASP A 620 -12.72 3.13 23.52
N PRO A 621 -11.70 2.95 22.64
CA PRO A 621 -10.77 1.82 22.71
C PRO A 621 -10.03 1.71 24.05
N GLU A 622 -9.79 2.83 24.74
CA GLU A 622 -9.08 2.84 26.03
C GLU A 622 -9.98 2.37 27.19
N SER A 623 -11.29 2.44 26.98
CA SER A 623 -12.32 2.06 27.95
C SER A 623 -12.92 0.67 27.66
N MET A 624 -12.27 -0.14 26.81
CA MET A 624 -12.70 -1.49 26.42
C MET A 624 -11.61 -2.52 26.74
N ALA A 625 -12.00 -3.66 27.28
CA ALA A 625 -11.12 -4.80 27.47
C ALA A 625 -11.76 -6.09 26.96
N ARG A 626 -10.92 -6.96 26.41
CA ARG A 626 -11.33 -8.31 25.98
C ARG A 626 -10.79 -9.31 27.00
N ALA A 627 -11.69 -10.14 27.52
CA ALA A 627 -11.34 -11.23 28.41
C ALA A 627 -11.29 -12.53 27.60
N GLY A 628 -10.08 -13.04 27.40
CA GLY A 628 -9.81 -14.30 26.71
C GLY A 628 -9.13 -15.32 27.61
N SER A 629 -9.11 -16.58 27.16
CA SER A 629 -8.52 -17.67 27.95
C SER A 629 -6.99 -17.66 27.86
N THR A 630 -6.28 -17.72 28.99
CA THR A 630 -4.80 -17.82 29.06
C THR A 630 -4.29 -19.24 28.80
N VAL A 631 -5.17 -20.24 28.91
CA VAL A 631 -4.93 -21.67 28.70
C VAL A 631 -5.99 -22.26 27.76
N GLU A 632 -5.66 -23.35 27.07
CA GLU A 632 -6.66 -24.14 26.38
C GLU A 632 -7.49 -24.97 27.37
N GLY A 633 -8.78 -25.14 27.07
CA GLY A 633 -9.67 -25.87 27.97
C GLY A 633 -11.11 -25.90 27.50
N ARG A 634 -12.00 -26.39 28.36
CA ARG A 634 -13.44 -26.46 28.10
C ARG A 634 -14.19 -25.55 29.05
N ILE A 635 -15.11 -24.73 28.55
CA ILE A 635 -15.94 -23.87 29.41
C ILE A 635 -16.88 -24.76 30.24
N LYS A 636 -16.67 -24.79 31.56
CA LYS A 636 -17.50 -25.55 32.50
C LYS A 636 -18.79 -24.82 32.82
N LYS A 637 -18.70 -23.51 33.04
CA LYS A 637 -19.84 -22.65 33.38
C LYS A 637 -19.58 -21.21 32.94
N VAL A 638 -20.61 -20.56 32.41
CA VAL A 638 -20.63 -19.12 32.12
C VAL A 638 -21.43 -18.43 33.23
N LEU A 639 -20.89 -17.36 33.81
CA LEU A 639 -21.45 -16.70 35.00
C LEU A 639 -22.16 -15.37 34.68
N VAL A 640 -21.87 -14.76 33.52
CA VAL A 640 -22.39 -13.45 33.13
C VAL A 640 -23.04 -13.49 31.74
N ARG A 641 -23.98 -12.58 31.51
CA ARG A 641 -24.72 -12.39 30.24
C ARG A 641 -24.35 -11.05 29.60
N GLU A 642 -24.70 -10.90 28.33
CA GLU A 642 -24.60 -9.61 27.64
C GLU A 642 -25.53 -8.60 28.31
N GLY A 643 -25.04 -7.39 28.56
CA GLY A 643 -25.73 -6.34 29.31
C GLY A 643 -25.50 -6.35 30.83
N ASP A 644 -24.88 -7.39 31.39
CA ASP A 644 -24.56 -7.42 32.82
C ASP A 644 -23.43 -6.43 33.15
N ARG A 645 -23.57 -5.70 34.26
CA ARG A 645 -22.51 -4.86 34.81
C ARG A 645 -21.56 -5.69 35.66
N VAL A 646 -20.28 -5.60 35.37
CA VAL A 646 -19.21 -6.32 36.05
C VAL A 646 -18.18 -5.35 36.63
N SER A 647 -17.67 -5.68 37.81
CA SER A 647 -16.53 -4.99 38.40
C SER A 647 -15.23 -5.68 38.01
N GLN A 648 -14.11 -4.98 38.12
CA GLN A 648 -12.79 -5.56 37.96
C GLN A 648 -12.60 -6.71 38.95
N GLY A 649 -12.13 -7.85 38.46
CA GLY A 649 -11.96 -9.09 39.22
C GLY A 649 -13.22 -9.96 39.34
N SER A 650 -14.39 -9.47 38.91
CA SER A 650 -15.63 -10.27 38.89
C SER A 650 -15.47 -11.50 37.98
N PRO A 651 -15.93 -12.69 38.41
CA PRO A 651 -15.79 -13.92 37.63
C PRO A 651 -16.79 -13.95 36.47
N LEU A 652 -16.28 -14.20 35.26
CA LEU A 652 -17.03 -14.22 34.00
C LEU A 652 -17.38 -15.65 33.57
N ALA A 653 -16.41 -16.56 33.65
CA ALA A 653 -16.57 -17.97 33.31
C ALA A 653 -15.59 -18.85 34.09
N ILE A 654 -15.92 -20.13 34.20
CA ILE A 654 -15.06 -21.17 34.77
C ILE A 654 -14.68 -22.13 33.64
N LEU A 655 -13.39 -22.35 33.43
CA LEU A 655 -12.83 -23.21 32.40
C LEU A 655 -12.12 -24.39 33.05
N SER A 656 -12.23 -25.58 32.46
CA SER A 656 -11.48 -26.77 32.86
C SER A 656 -10.32 -26.98 31.89
N SER A 657 -9.08 -27.00 32.37
CA SER A 657 -7.87 -27.12 31.54
C SER A 657 -6.97 -28.25 32.04
N VAL A 658 -6.64 -29.19 31.15
CA VAL A 658 -5.71 -30.28 31.45
C VAL A 658 -4.30 -29.74 31.69
N VAL A 659 -3.86 -28.80 30.84
CA VAL A 659 -2.54 -28.16 30.94
C VAL A 659 -2.36 -27.46 32.29
N LEU A 660 -3.38 -26.75 32.78
CA LEU A 660 -3.32 -26.14 34.10
C LEU A 660 -3.19 -27.20 35.20
N GLY A 661 -3.94 -28.30 35.10
CA GLY A 661 -3.84 -29.43 36.03
C GLY A 661 -2.44 -30.06 36.10
N GLU A 662 -1.75 -30.19 34.96
CA GLU A 662 -0.37 -30.70 34.91
C GLU A 662 0.62 -29.76 35.61
N VAL A 663 0.43 -28.45 35.46
CA VAL A 663 1.28 -27.43 36.11
C VAL A 663 1.00 -27.37 37.61
N GLU A 664 -0.26 -27.48 38.04
CA GLU A 664 -0.66 -27.62 39.46
C GLU A 664 0.04 -28.86 40.08
N ALA A 665 -0.04 -30.02 39.42
CA ALA A 665 0.60 -31.24 39.87
C ALA A 665 2.13 -31.11 39.94
N SER A 666 2.73 -30.44 38.95
CA SER A 666 4.17 -30.18 38.92
C SER A 666 4.63 -29.26 40.06
N TYR A 667 3.84 -28.24 40.41
CA TYR A 667 4.13 -27.35 41.54
C TYR A 667 4.09 -28.13 42.87
N VAL A 668 3.07 -28.98 43.07
CA VAL A 668 2.95 -29.83 44.27
C VAL A 668 4.16 -30.77 44.39
N LYS A 669 4.57 -31.40 43.28
CA LYS A 669 5.75 -32.29 43.24
C LYS A 669 7.06 -31.55 43.53
N ALA A 670 7.26 -30.38 42.92
CA ALA A 670 8.44 -29.55 43.14
C ALA A 670 8.56 -29.13 44.61
N ARG A 671 7.44 -28.79 45.24
CA ARG A 671 7.41 -28.41 46.66
C ARG A 671 7.73 -29.59 47.57
N ALA A 672 7.14 -30.76 47.34
CA ALA A 672 7.47 -31.96 48.10
C ALA A 672 8.97 -32.31 47.97
N SER A 673 9.54 -32.13 46.79
CA SER A 673 10.97 -32.34 46.53
C SER A 673 11.85 -31.32 47.26
N LEU A 674 11.44 -30.04 47.29
CA LEU A 674 12.10 -29.00 48.05
C LEU A 674 12.12 -29.30 49.55
N GLU A 675 11.00 -29.74 50.12
CA GLU A 675 10.91 -30.09 51.54
C GLU A 675 11.85 -31.26 51.89
N ALA A 676 11.87 -32.31 51.06
CA ALA A 676 12.77 -33.45 51.24
C ALA A 676 14.25 -33.07 51.12
N LEU A 677 14.61 -32.32 50.08
CA LEU A 677 16.00 -31.90 49.84
C LEU A 677 16.49 -30.85 50.84
N LYS A 678 15.58 -30.02 51.38
CA LYS A 678 15.89 -29.12 52.49
C LYS A 678 16.33 -29.91 53.71
N LEU A 679 15.53 -30.90 54.12
CA LEU A 679 15.85 -31.75 55.27
C LEU A 679 17.17 -32.50 55.07
N GLN A 680 17.45 -32.96 53.85
CA GLN A 680 18.72 -33.60 53.51
C GLN A 680 19.90 -32.62 53.61
N ALA A 681 19.76 -31.40 53.08
CA ALA A 681 20.80 -30.37 53.17
C ALA A 681 21.04 -29.93 54.62
N ASP A 682 19.99 -29.79 55.43
CA ASP A 682 20.08 -29.46 56.85
C ASP A 682 20.83 -30.55 57.63
N ARG A 683 20.49 -31.83 57.42
CA ARG A 683 21.22 -32.97 58.00
C ARG A 683 22.68 -33.03 57.53
N ALA A 684 22.94 -32.81 56.24
CA ALA A 684 24.30 -32.80 55.70
C ALA A 684 25.14 -31.67 56.29
N LYS A 685 24.52 -30.52 56.58
CA LYS A 685 25.15 -29.39 57.28
C LYS A 685 25.53 -29.76 58.70
N GLU A 686 24.60 -30.34 59.46
CA GLU A 686 24.85 -30.79 60.84
C GLU A 686 26.00 -31.80 60.90
N LEU A 687 26.00 -32.80 60.01
CA LEU A 687 27.07 -33.80 59.94
C LEU A 687 28.42 -33.20 59.51
N PHE A 688 28.41 -32.16 58.67
CA PHE A 688 29.62 -31.45 58.26
C PHE A 688 30.19 -30.63 59.41
N ASP A 689 29.33 -29.93 60.16
CA ASP A 689 29.70 -29.18 61.36
C ASP A 689 30.28 -30.11 62.45
N MET A 690 29.80 -31.36 62.53
CA MET A 690 30.35 -32.42 63.37
C MET A 690 31.62 -33.10 62.81
N LYS A 691 32.13 -32.66 61.64
CA LYS A 691 33.28 -33.25 60.92
C LYS A 691 33.12 -34.72 60.53
N VAL A 692 31.88 -35.20 60.37
CA VAL A 692 31.56 -36.60 60.01
C VAL A 692 31.47 -36.78 58.50
N THR A 693 31.06 -35.76 57.74
CA THR A 693 30.96 -35.80 56.27
C THR A 693 31.93 -34.82 55.58
N SER A 694 32.18 -35.00 54.29
CA SER A 694 33.10 -34.16 53.52
C SER A 694 32.45 -32.84 53.08
N ALA A 695 33.25 -31.78 52.90
CA ALA A 695 32.76 -30.47 52.41
C ALA A 695 32.05 -30.59 51.05
N LYS A 696 32.56 -31.48 50.19
CA LYS A 696 31.99 -31.75 48.87
C LYS A 696 30.57 -32.33 48.96
N ASP A 697 30.31 -33.21 49.90
CA ASP A 697 28.99 -33.85 50.06
C ASP A 697 27.95 -32.85 50.59
N TYR A 698 28.36 -31.97 51.51
CA TYR A 698 27.52 -30.85 51.96
C TYR A 698 27.22 -29.87 50.82
N GLU A 699 28.24 -29.43 50.07
CA GLU A 699 28.05 -28.51 48.95
C GLU A 699 27.13 -29.11 47.87
N PHE A 700 27.25 -30.41 47.61
CA PHE A 700 26.36 -31.12 46.70
C PHE A 700 24.91 -31.15 47.18
N ALA A 701 24.66 -31.48 48.45
CA ALA A 701 23.32 -31.46 49.04
C ALA A 701 22.72 -30.03 49.04
N ASN A 702 23.53 -29.01 49.32
CA ASN A 702 23.11 -27.61 49.29
C ASN A 702 22.78 -27.14 47.85
N MET A 703 23.55 -27.58 46.85
CA MET A 703 23.25 -27.33 45.45
C MET A 703 21.91 -27.95 45.04
N GLN A 704 21.64 -29.20 45.43
CA GLN A 704 20.36 -29.86 45.16
C GLN A 704 19.18 -29.13 45.81
N TYR A 705 19.32 -28.68 47.07
CA TYR A 705 18.32 -27.86 47.74
C TYR A 705 18.06 -26.54 46.98
N LYS A 706 19.11 -25.83 46.55
CA LYS A 706 18.99 -24.59 45.78
C LYS A 706 18.28 -24.82 44.44
N THR A 707 18.61 -25.91 43.73
CA THR A 707 17.95 -26.27 42.47
C THR A 707 16.46 -26.54 42.69
N ALA A 708 16.10 -27.32 43.71
CA ALA A 708 14.70 -27.57 44.04
C ALA A 708 13.94 -26.29 44.42
N LYS A 709 14.62 -25.34 45.08
CA LYS A 709 14.03 -24.04 45.42
C LYS A 709 13.71 -23.23 44.15
N ILE A 710 14.64 -23.21 43.20
CA ILE A 710 14.42 -22.57 41.89
C ILE A 710 13.26 -23.25 41.17
N GLU A 711 13.17 -24.57 41.20
CA GLU A 711 12.09 -25.30 40.53
C GLU A 711 10.70 -24.95 41.06
N VAL A 712 10.55 -24.81 42.39
CA VAL A 712 9.32 -24.30 43.02
C VAL A 712 8.98 -22.88 42.55
N GLU A 713 9.95 -21.97 42.52
CA GLU A 713 9.70 -20.60 42.05
C GLU A 713 9.34 -20.56 40.56
N THR A 714 9.99 -21.38 39.72
CA THR A 714 9.69 -21.42 38.29
C THR A 714 8.28 -21.97 38.01
N THR A 715 7.84 -22.96 38.78
CA THR A 715 6.49 -23.53 38.67
C THR A 715 5.44 -22.60 39.25
N ARG A 716 5.73 -21.85 40.31
CA ARG A 716 4.88 -20.76 40.82
C ARG A 716 4.64 -19.69 39.77
N ILE A 717 5.70 -19.18 39.15
CA ILE A 717 5.62 -18.17 38.08
C ILE A 717 4.80 -18.70 36.89
N LYS A 718 4.91 -19.99 36.56
CA LYS A 718 4.06 -20.60 35.52
C LYS A 718 2.57 -20.55 35.88
N LEU A 719 2.20 -20.86 37.13
CA LEU A 719 0.80 -20.77 37.59
C LEU A 719 0.28 -19.32 37.53
N GLU A 720 1.08 -18.35 37.96
CA GLU A 720 0.75 -16.92 37.88
C GLU A 720 0.55 -16.47 36.42
N ASN A 721 1.43 -16.89 35.51
CA ASN A 721 1.32 -16.60 34.07
C ASN A 721 0.06 -17.21 33.42
N TYR A 722 -0.46 -18.30 33.97
CA TYR A 722 -1.73 -18.88 33.55
C TYR A 722 -2.95 -18.21 34.20
N GLY A 723 -2.74 -17.23 35.07
CA GLY A 723 -3.80 -16.37 35.61
C GLY A 723 -4.30 -16.78 37.00
N LEU A 724 -3.60 -17.67 37.71
CA LEU A 724 -3.93 -17.96 39.11
C LEU A 724 -3.48 -16.82 40.01
N THR A 725 -4.32 -16.46 40.96
CA THR A 725 -4.00 -15.47 41.98
C THR A 725 -3.11 -16.06 43.07
N PRO A 726 -2.30 -15.25 43.78
CA PRO A 726 -1.50 -15.71 44.91
C PRO A 726 -2.32 -16.44 45.99
N ALA A 727 -3.58 -16.02 46.18
CA ALA A 727 -4.51 -16.67 47.11
C ALA A 727 -4.92 -18.08 46.66
N GLU A 728 -5.14 -18.29 45.36
CA GLU A 728 -5.43 -19.60 44.77
C GLU A 728 -4.20 -20.51 44.84
N ILE A 729 -3.00 -20.00 44.58
CA ILE A 729 -1.73 -20.73 44.73
C ILE A 729 -1.49 -21.15 46.20
N ALA A 730 -1.74 -20.24 47.16
CA ALA A 730 -1.68 -20.56 48.59
C ALA A 730 -2.77 -21.56 49.03
N GLY A 731 -3.84 -21.71 48.24
CA GLY A 731 -4.85 -22.76 48.42
C GLY A 731 -4.34 -24.15 48.02
N ILE A 732 -3.60 -24.22 46.91
CA ILE A 732 -2.89 -25.44 46.46
C ILE A 732 -1.88 -25.86 47.54
N GLU A 733 -1.17 -24.90 48.13
CA GLU A 733 -0.20 -25.14 49.19
C GLU A 733 -0.79 -25.79 50.46
N ARG A 734 -2.07 -25.56 50.74
CA ARG A 734 -2.74 -26.16 51.91
C ARG A 734 -3.32 -27.55 51.62
N GLY A 735 -3.08 -28.11 50.42
CA GLY A 735 -3.59 -29.42 50.01
C GLY A 735 -5.08 -29.42 49.69
N VAL A 736 -5.69 -28.25 49.49
CA VAL A 736 -7.15 -28.09 49.32
C VAL A 736 -7.57 -28.07 47.85
N TYR A 737 -6.67 -27.80 46.90
CA TYR A 737 -7.03 -27.54 45.50
C TYR A 737 -6.08 -28.19 44.48
N VAL A 738 -6.58 -29.20 43.76
CA VAL A 738 -6.15 -29.54 42.38
C VAL A 738 -7.43 -29.62 41.58
N SER A 739 -7.95 -28.48 41.14
CA SER A 739 -9.28 -28.43 40.51
C SER A 739 -9.20 -28.36 39.00
N SER A 740 -8.01 -28.09 38.45
CA SER A 740 -7.77 -27.88 37.01
C SER A 740 -8.73 -26.84 36.41
N ASN A 741 -9.30 -25.96 37.25
CA ASN A 741 -10.27 -24.95 36.83
C ASN A 741 -9.61 -23.57 36.85
N LEU A 742 -9.70 -22.87 35.73
CA LEU A 742 -9.36 -21.45 35.63
C LEU A 742 -10.64 -20.61 35.75
N VAL A 743 -10.62 -19.61 36.63
CA VAL A 743 -11.68 -18.60 36.72
C VAL A 743 -11.28 -17.42 35.85
N LEU A 744 -11.95 -17.23 34.72
CA LEU A 744 -11.77 -16.04 33.89
C LEU A 744 -12.45 -14.85 34.54
N ARG A 745 -11.73 -13.74 34.73
CA ARG A 745 -12.19 -12.54 35.45
C ARG A 745 -12.19 -11.31 34.55
N SER A 746 -13.01 -10.32 34.89
CA SER A 746 -12.97 -9.01 34.22
C SER A 746 -11.70 -8.24 34.58
N SER A 747 -11.02 -7.66 33.59
CA SER A 747 -9.86 -6.79 33.82
C SER A 747 -10.23 -5.34 34.12
N ILE A 748 -11.47 -4.93 33.81
CA ILE A 748 -11.97 -3.56 34.02
C ILE A 748 -13.39 -3.58 34.60
N ASN A 749 -13.82 -2.43 35.14
CA ASN A 749 -15.22 -2.19 35.46
C ASN A 749 -15.97 -1.81 34.16
N GLY A 750 -17.14 -2.39 33.91
CA GLY A 750 -17.91 -2.06 32.72
C GLY A 750 -19.13 -2.95 32.52
N GLU A 751 -19.71 -2.87 31.32
CA GLU A 751 -20.82 -3.70 30.89
C GLU A 751 -20.32 -4.74 29.87
N VAL A 752 -20.84 -5.96 29.94
CA VAL A 752 -20.53 -7.02 28.97
C VAL A 752 -21.24 -6.69 27.65
N THR A 753 -20.49 -6.20 26.67
CA THR A 753 -21.04 -5.79 25.36
C THR A 753 -21.13 -6.94 24.36
N GLU A 754 -20.31 -7.99 24.55
CA GLU A 754 -20.31 -9.17 23.69
C GLU A 754 -19.91 -10.40 24.50
N ARG A 755 -20.61 -11.51 24.30
CA ARG A 755 -20.35 -12.81 24.93
C ARG A 755 -20.30 -13.91 23.88
N LYS A 756 -19.08 -14.35 23.56
CA LYS A 756 -18.84 -15.48 22.65
C LYS A 756 -18.81 -16.83 23.38
N ALA A 757 -18.59 -16.82 24.69
CA ALA A 757 -18.46 -18.02 25.51
C ALA A 757 -19.74 -18.86 25.56
N VAL A 758 -19.72 -20.08 25.05
CA VAL A 758 -20.81 -21.06 25.20
C VAL A 758 -20.42 -22.14 26.21
N GLN A 759 -21.33 -22.50 27.11
CA GLN A 759 -21.07 -23.58 28.07
C GLN A 759 -20.83 -24.91 27.33
N GLY A 760 -19.77 -25.64 27.69
CA GLY A 760 -19.37 -26.88 27.05
C GLY A 760 -18.49 -26.71 25.80
N GLN A 761 -18.27 -25.49 25.33
CA GLN A 761 -17.37 -25.17 24.21
C GLN A 761 -15.91 -25.41 24.59
N GLN A 762 -15.15 -25.93 23.64
CA GLN A 762 -13.69 -26.00 23.72
C GLN A 762 -13.11 -24.64 23.30
N VAL A 763 -12.19 -24.11 24.09
CA VAL A 763 -11.55 -22.82 23.84
C VAL A 763 -10.04 -22.99 23.75
N THR A 764 -9.46 -22.17 22.88
CA THR A 764 -8.02 -22.10 22.64
C THR A 764 -7.38 -20.96 23.42
N ARG A 765 -6.06 -20.99 23.54
CA ARG A 765 -5.29 -19.91 24.18
C ARG A 765 -5.45 -18.60 23.40
N ASN A 766 -5.69 -17.50 24.10
CA ASN A 766 -5.93 -16.16 23.59
C ASN A 766 -7.23 -16.00 22.77
N GLU A 767 -8.17 -16.93 22.88
CA GLU A 767 -9.49 -16.78 22.29
C GLU A 767 -10.31 -15.78 23.12
N ASP A 768 -10.80 -14.71 22.47
CA ASP A 768 -11.64 -13.68 23.09
C ASP A 768 -13.02 -14.27 23.43
N LEU A 769 -13.36 -14.34 24.71
CA LEU A 769 -14.62 -14.94 25.18
C LEU A 769 -15.67 -13.91 25.58
N PHE A 770 -15.23 -12.76 26.11
CA PHE A 770 -16.07 -11.64 26.51
C PHE A 770 -15.45 -10.32 26.10
N THR A 771 -16.28 -9.37 25.70
CA THR A 771 -15.90 -7.97 25.54
C THR A 771 -16.59 -7.16 26.63
N ILE A 772 -15.82 -6.40 27.41
CA ILE A 772 -16.31 -5.51 28.45
C ILE A 772 -15.99 -4.09 28.02
N ALA A 773 -16.97 -3.19 28.07
CA ALA A 773 -16.76 -1.78 27.78
C ALA A 773 -17.36 -0.89 28.88
N ASN A 774 -16.65 0.17 29.24
CA ASN A 774 -17.19 1.22 30.08
C ASN A 774 -17.93 2.24 29.20
N LEU A 775 -19.26 2.27 29.32
CA LEU A 775 -20.14 3.11 28.49
C LEU A 775 -20.30 4.55 28.99
N THR A 776 -19.57 4.94 30.05
CA THR A 776 -19.69 6.27 30.67
C THR A 776 -19.23 7.39 29.74
N ASN A 777 -18.20 7.15 28.95
CA ASN A 777 -17.69 8.05 27.93
C ASN A 777 -17.70 7.31 26.59
N LEU A 778 -18.25 7.93 25.56
CA LEU A 778 -18.31 7.37 24.22
C LEU A 778 -17.59 8.31 23.25
N MET A 779 -17.11 7.73 22.16
CA MET A 779 -16.41 8.45 21.10
C MET A 779 -17.31 8.57 19.89
N VAL A 780 -17.45 9.75 19.32
CA VAL A 780 -18.10 9.95 18.01
C VAL A 780 -17.00 9.98 16.95
N LEU A 781 -17.14 9.08 15.97
CA LEU A 781 -16.25 8.99 14.81
C LEU A 781 -16.87 9.76 13.64
N LEU A 782 -16.14 10.75 13.15
CA LEU A 782 -16.51 11.62 12.03
C LEU A 782 -15.47 11.50 10.92
N GLU A 783 -15.90 11.74 9.69
CA GLU A 783 -15.03 11.86 8.52
C GLU A 783 -15.08 13.33 8.04
N VAL A 784 -13.92 13.99 8.01
CA VAL A 784 -13.77 15.39 7.58
C VAL A 784 -13.08 15.42 6.23
N TYR A 785 -13.63 16.16 5.27
CA TYR A 785 -13.00 16.32 3.95
C TYR A 785 -11.71 17.14 4.05
N GLU A 786 -10.75 16.83 3.18
CA GLU A 786 -9.45 17.52 3.13
C GLU A 786 -9.55 19.05 3.10
N LYS A 787 -10.56 19.60 2.40
CA LYS A 787 -10.81 21.04 2.31
C LYS A 787 -11.19 21.70 3.65
N ASP A 788 -11.78 20.96 4.57
CA ASP A 788 -12.33 21.45 5.83
C ASP A 788 -11.41 21.08 7.02
N LEU A 789 -10.31 20.36 6.79
CA LEU A 789 -9.38 19.97 7.85
C LEU A 789 -8.62 21.16 8.45
N GLY A 790 -8.32 22.17 7.62
CA GLY A 790 -7.58 23.36 8.06
C GLY A 790 -8.38 24.29 8.98
N THR A 791 -9.70 24.11 9.07
CA THR A 791 -10.58 24.96 9.89
C THR A 791 -10.94 24.32 11.23
N ILE A 792 -10.56 23.06 11.48
CA ILE A 792 -10.92 22.34 12.71
C ILE A 792 -9.66 22.05 13.53
N SER A 793 -9.71 22.34 14.82
CA SER A 793 -8.64 22.06 15.78
C SER A 793 -9.07 21.08 16.87
N GLU A 794 -8.07 20.47 17.50
CA GLU A 794 -8.27 19.77 18.77
C GLU A 794 -8.68 20.78 19.86
N GLY A 795 -9.64 20.40 20.70
CA GLY A 795 -10.28 21.29 21.69
C GLY A 795 -11.47 22.10 21.14
N ALA A 796 -11.77 22.02 19.85
CA ALA A 796 -12.94 22.68 19.29
C ALA A 796 -14.25 22.14 19.90
N GLU A 797 -15.18 23.04 20.18
CA GLU A 797 -16.50 22.69 20.70
C GLU A 797 -17.38 22.09 19.59
N ALA A 798 -18.08 21.01 19.91
CA ALA A 798 -19.00 20.36 19.02
C ALA A 798 -20.33 20.02 19.69
N HIS A 799 -21.42 20.14 18.93
CA HIS A 799 -22.75 19.71 19.35
C HIS A 799 -23.18 18.48 18.54
N ILE A 800 -23.49 17.39 19.24
CA ILE A 800 -23.87 16.10 18.64
C ILE A 800 -25.38 15.92 18.69
N TYR A 801 -25.97 15.64 17.53
CA TYR A 801 -27.38 15.41 17.34
C TYR A 801 -27.61 13.96 16.89
N PRO A 802 -28.22 13.10 17.72
CA PRO A 802 -28.57 11.75 17.31
C PRO A 802 -29.62 11.76 16.18
N LEU A 803 -29.39 10.97 15.13
CA LEU A 803 -30.38 10.84 14.05
C LEU A 803 -31.67 10.20 14.61
N GLY A 804 -32.80 10.88 14.42
CA GLY A 804 -34.13 10.43 14.86
C GLY A 804 -34.71 11.20 16.04
N ASP A 805 -33.92 12.02 16.74
CA ASP A 805 -34.38 12.86 17.84
C ASP A 805 -34.35 14.35 17.44
N LYS A 806 -35.43 14.80 16.77
CA LYS A 806 -35.55 16.17 16.24
C LYS A 806 -35.71 17.25 17.31
N GLU A 807 -36.03 16.87 18.54
CA GLU A 807 -36.23 17.79 19.68
C GLU A 807 -35.01 17.81 20.64
N SER A 808 -33.94 17.07 20.32
CA SER A 808 -32.74 17.04 21.15
C SER A 808 -32.03 18.40 21.17
N PRO A 809 -31.71 18.97 22.35
CA PRO A 809 -30.94 20.22 22.45
C PRO A 809 -29.47 20.07 21.99
N GLY A 810 -29.07 18.90 21.50
CA GLY A 810 -27.70 18.58 21.13
C GLY A 810 -26.86 18.27 22.38
N ILE A 811 -26.02 17.24 22.29
CA ILE A 811 -25.12 16.86 23.37
C ILE A 811 -23.78 17.53 23.14
N ARG A 812 -23.27 18.26 24.13
CA ARG A 812 -21.97 18.92 24.05
C ARG A 812 -20.84 17.88 24.05
N GLY A 813 -19.91 18.01 23.12
CA GLY A 813 -18.68 17.23 23.04
C GLY A 813 -17.50 18.11 22.62
N GLU A 814 -16.30 17.54 22.73
CA GLU A 814 -15.05 18.23 22.42
C GLU A 814 -14.23 17.40 21.43
N VAL A 815 -13.64 18.05 20.43
CA VAL A 815 -12.76 17.40 19.44
C VAL A 815 -11.48 16.94 20.15
N ALA A 816 -11.35 15.63 20.33
CA ALA A 816 -10.22 15.02 21.03
C ALA A 816 -9.05 14.69 20.11
N TYR A 817 -9.31 14.47 18.82
CA TYR A 817 -8.26 14.14 17.86
C TYR A 817 -8.67 14.47 16.42
N VAL A 818 -7.76 15.09 15.68
CA VAL A 818 -7.87 15.32 14.23
C VAL A 818 -6.81 14.48 13.51
N GLY A 819 -7.26 13.56 12.66
CA GLY A 819 -6.37 12.65 11.94
C GLY A 819 -5.43 13.36 10.96
N THR A 820 -4.13 13.04 11.04
CA THR A 820 -3.09 13.57 10.14
C THR A 820 -2.90 12.75 8.86
N VAL A 821 -3.52 11.56 8.80
CA VAL A 821 -3.45 10.64 7.66
C VAL A 821 -4.80 10.65 6.94
N LEU A 822 -4.78 10.99 5.65
CA LEU A 822 -5.95 10.95 4.78
C LEU A 822 -6.22 9.52 4.30
N ASP A 823 -7.49 9.16 4.21
CA ASP A 823 -7.92 7.97 3.48
C ASP A 823 -7.76 8.21 1.97
N ASN A 824 -6.91 7.40 1.32
CA ASN A 824 -6.56 7.55 -0.10
C ASN A 824 -7.75 7.36 -1.06
N VAL A 825 -8.84 6.73 -0.63
CA VAL A 825 -10.03 6.50 -1.45
C VAL A 825 -11.02 7.64 -1.26
N LYS A 826 -11.30 8.03 -0.01
CA LYS A 826 -12.32 9.04 0.30
C LYS A 826 -11.80 10.48 0.36
N ARG A 827 -10.49 10.69 0.44
CA ARG A 827 -9.84 11.98 0.74
C ARG A 827 -10.41 12.66 2.00
N THR A 828 -10.70 11.84 3.02
CA THR A 828 -11.15 12.31 4.33
C THR A 828 -10.15 11.94 5.41
N ALA A 829 -10.06 12.75 6.47
CA ALA A 829 -9.39 12.38 7.70
C ALA A 829 -10.41 12.04 8.78
N LYS A 830 -10.00 11.16 9.70
CA LYS A 830 -10.84 10.75 10.83
C LYS A 830 -10.77 11.80 11.92
N LEU A 831 -11.92 12.26 12.39
CA LEU A 831 -12.04 13.15 13.53
C LEU A 831 -12.77 12.43 14.67
N ARG A 832 -12.28 12.59 15.89
CA ARG A 832 -12.82 11.94 17.10
C ARG A 832 -13.32 13.00 18.07
N ILE A 833 -14.55 12.83 18.53
CA ILE A 833 -15.15 13.70 19.55
C ILE A 833 -15.48 12.86 20.77
N MET A 834 -15.06 13.32 21.95
CA MET A 834 -15.39 12.65 23.21
C MET A 834 -16.69 13.20 23.77
N VAL A 835 -17.56 12.29 24.21
CA VAL A 835 -18.91 12.62 24.67
C VAL A 835 -19.22 11.88 25.96
N SER A 836 -19.69 12.61 26.96
CA SER A 836 -20.17 12.04 28.21
C SER A 836 -21.53 11.38 28.01
N ASN A 837 -21.66 10.12 28.44
CA ASN A 837 -22.89 9.32 28.36
C ASN A 837 -23.36 8.85 29.75
N ARG A 838 -23.21 9.70 30.78
CA ARG A 838 -23.64 9.39 32.16
C ARG A 838 -25.14 9.06 32.27
N ASN A 839 -25.95 9.61 31.37
CA ASN A 839 -27.40 9.41 31.37
C ASN A 839 -27.83 8.17 30.55
N GLY A 840 -26.88 7.43 29.96
CA GLY A 840 -27.14 6.20 29.19
C GLY A 840 -27.98 6.38 27.92
N LYS A 841 -28.15 7.62 27.44
CA LYS A 841 -29.00 7.93 26.27
C LYS A 841 -28.35 7.54 24.95
N LEU A 842 -27.02 7.61 24.88
CA LEU A 842 -26.26 7.31 23.67
C LEU A 842 -25.93 5.83 23.61
N LYS A 843 -26.15 5.21 22.44
CA LYS A 843 -25.83 3.81 22.21
C LYS A 843 -24.68 3.69 21.20
N PRO A 844 -23.66 2.86 21.46
CA PRO A 844 -22.65 2.51 20.46
C PRO A 844 -23.32 1.99 19.17
N GLY A 845 -22.80 2.43 18.02
CA GLY A 845 -23.35 2.11 16.69
C GLY A 845 -24.43 3.08 16.19
N GLN A 846 -24.94 3.99 17.03
CA GLN A 846 -25.93 5.00 16.63
C GLN A 846 -25.33 6.05 15.68
N SER A 847 -26.06 6.39 14.62
CA SER A 847 -25.68 7.48 13.70
C SER A 847 -26.00 8.85 14.31
N VAL A 848 -25.11 9.82 14.11
CA VAL A 848 -25.24 11.18 14.64
C VAL A 848 -24.78 12.20 13.61
N THR A 849 -25.24 13.44 13.74
CA THR A 849 -24.68 14.60 13.04
C THR A 849 -23.99 15.48 14.09
N ALA A 850 -22.71 15.78 13.90
CA ALA A 850 -21.97 16.69 14.76
C ALA A 850 -21.82 18.04 14.07
N LYS A 851 -22.19 19.13 14.74
CA LYS A 851 -21.85 20.49 14.32
C LYS A 851 -20.60 20.92 15.08
N VAL A 852 -19.50 21.12 14.36
CA VAL A 852 -18.19 21.50 14.93
C VAL A 852 -17.92 22.97 14.61
N LYS A 853 -17.51 23.75 15.61
CA LYS A 853 -17.10 25.14 15.40
C LYS A 853 -15.72 25.20 14.75
N GLY A 854 -15.61 25.90 13.62
CA GLY A 854 -14.32 26.15 12.98
C GLY A 854 -13.52 27.25 13.68
N ILE A 855 -12.20 27.20 13.59
CA ILE A 855 -11.33 28.35 13.87
C ILE A 855 -11.46 29.31 12.68
N VAL A 856 -11.89 30.54 12.95
CA VAL A 856 -11.58 31.67 12.08
C VAL A 856 -10.07 31.84 12.14
N ALA A 857 -9.35 31.30 11.15
CA ALA A 857 -7.97 31.67 10.98
C ALA A 857 -7.97 33.19 10.83
N ASP A 858 -7.18 33.88 11.65
CA ASP A 858 -6.80 35.27 11.53
C ASP A 858 -5.93 35.46 10.26
N THR A 859 -6.40 34.93 9.14
CA THR A 859 -6.07 35.47 7.83
C THR A 859 -6.72 36.83 7.83
N GLY A 860 -5.93 37.90 7.73
CA GLY A 860 -6.37 39.29 7.60
C GLY A 860 -7.30 39.49 6.41
N ALA A 861 -8.48 38.89 6.47
CA ALA A 861 -9.58 39.04 5.56
C ALA A 861 -10.19 40.37 5.91
N GLU A 862 -9.94 41.34 5.04
CA GLU A 862 -10.62 42.63 5.10
C GLU A 862 -12.12 42.38 5.31
N PRO A 863 -12.78 43.21 6.13
CA PRO A 863 -14.20 43.06 6.41
C PRO A 863 -15.00 42.96 5.11
N ARG A 864 -15.83 41.91 4.98
CA ARG A 864 -16.64 41.68 3.78
C ARG A 864 -17.72 42.76 3.72
N ARG A 865 -17.62 43.63 2.71
CA ARG A 865 -18.57 44.72 2.46
C ARG A 865 -19.79 44.20 1.72
N THR A 866 -20.97 44.55 2.21
CA THR A 866 -22.24 44.14 1.63
C THR A 866 -23.08 45.34 1.19
N VAL A 867 -23.90 45.12 0.16
CA VAL A 867 -24.96 46.03 -0.28
C VAL A 867 -26.29 45.29 -0.34
N PRO A 868 -27.44 45.96 -0.16
CA PRO A 868 -28.75 45.33 -0.39
C PRO A 868 -28.84 44.79 -1.81
N LEU A 869 -29.43 43.60 -1.99
CA LEU A 869 -29.61 42.97 -3.30
C LEU A 869 -30.32 43.91 -4.30
N GLU A 870 -31.26 44.72 -3.82
CA GLU A 870 -32.03 45.68 -4.64
C GLU A 870 -31.19 46.81 -5.28
N ALA A 871 -29.98 47.07 -4.77
CA ALA A 871 -29.09 48.12 -5.28
C ALA A 871 -28.24 47.66 -6.48
N VAL A 872 -28.19 46.35 -6.77
CA VAL A 872 -27.36 45.76 -7.82
C VAL A 872 -28.21 45.48 -9.06
N HIS A 873 -27.82 46.03 -10.21
CA HIS A 873 -28.52 45.86 -11.49
C HIS A 873 -27.64 45.17 -12.50
N GLU A 874 -28.21 44.24 -13.27
CA GLU A 874 -27.52 43.64 -14.41
C GLU A 874 -27.81 44.43 -15.69
N ILE A 875 -26.75 44.88 -16.37
CA ILE A 875 -26.80 45.56 -17.68
C ILE A 875 -25.74 44.90 -18.57
N GLU A 876 -26.14 44.41 -19.75
CA GLU A 876 -25.24 43.74 -20.71
C GLU A 876 -24.36 42.62 -20.10
N GLY A 877 -24.92 41.86 -19.13
CA GLY A 877 -24.22 40.75 -18.46
C GLY A 877 -23.22 41.18 -17.38
N LYS A 878 -23.19 42.47 -17.02
CA LYS A 878 -22.34 43.05 -15.98
C LYS A 878 -23.20 43.55 -14.82
N SER A 879 -22.75 43.30 -13.59
CA SER A 879 -23.39 43.84 -12.39
C SER A 879 -22.94 45.29 -12.16
N ILE A 880 -23.88 46.21 -12.08
CA ILE A 880 -23.67 47.65 -11.97
C ILE A 880 -24.44 48.20 -10.77
N VAL A 881 -23.82 49.15 -10.06
CA VAL A 881 -24.40 49.91 -8.95
C VAL A 881 -24.30 51.40 -9.28
N PHE A 882 -25.33 52.19 -8.92
CA PHE A 882 -25.35 53.63 -9.16
C PHE A 882 -24.93 54.41 -7.90
N LEU A 883 -23.94 55.30 -8.06
CA LEU A 883 -23.46 56.21 -7.03
C LEU A 883 -23.95 57.64 -7.30
N GLN A 884 -24.25 58.39 -6.24
CA GLN A 884 -24.49 59.83 -6.33
C GLN A 884 -23.23 60.60 -5.92
N ASN A 885 -22.79 61.50 -6.80
CA ASN A 885 -21.68 62.41 -6.56
C ASN A 885 -22.15 63.68 -5.84
N ASP A 886 -21.22 64.38 -5.19
CA ASP A 886 -21.52 65.60 -4.41
C ASP A 886 -22.07 66.76 -5.27
N ASP A 887 -21.83 66.74 -6.58
CA ASP A 887 -22.34 67.70 -7.57
C ASP A 887 -23.78 67.41 -8.05
N GLY A 888 -24.41 66.36 -7.51
CA GLY A 888 -25.76 65.93 -7.89
C GLY A 888 -25.84 65.07 -9.15
N SER A 889 -24.70 64.73 -9.77
CA SER A 889 -24.62 63.79 -10.89
C SER A 889 -24.64 62.32 -10.41
N PHE A 890 -25.02 61.40 -11.31
CA PHE A 890 -25.01 59.97 -11.04
C PHE A 890 -23.93 59.26 -11.88
N GLU A 891 -23.31 58.26 -11.28
CA GLU A 891 -22.24 57.48 -11.88
C GLU A 891 -22.56 55.97 -11.83
N ALA A 892 -22.45 55.30 -12.98
CA ALA A 892 -22.65 53.86 -13.10
C ALA A 892 -21.30 53.13 -12.90
N VAL A 893 -21.20 52.35 -11.83
CA VAL A 893 -19.98 51.62 -11.46
C VAL A 893 -20.18 50.12 -11.61
N GLU A 894 -19.34 49.49 -12.43
CA GLU A 894 -19.29 48.03 -12.56
C GLU A 894 -18.67 47.39 -11.31
N VAL A 895 -19.35 46.39 -10.76
CA VAL A 895 -18.93 45.69 -9.54
C VAL A 895 -18.88 44.18 -9.76
N ILE A 896 -17.98 43.51 -9.06
CA ILE A 896 -17.91 42.04 -9.00
C ILE A 896 -18.55 41.60 -7.68
N THR A 897 -19.63 40.84 -7.77
CA THR A 897 -20.37 40.33 -6.62
C THR A 897 -19.84 38.97 -6.13
N GLY A 898 -20.05 38.71 -4.85
CA GLY A 898 -19.74 37.47 -4.13
C GLY A 898 -21.01 36.77 -3.66
N ASP A 899 -20.89 36.00 -2.59
CA ASP A 899 -22.02 35.22 -2.08
C ASP A 899 -23.12 36.12 -1.50
N THR A 900 -24.38 35.72 -1.71
CA THR A 900 -25.55 36.38 -1.11
C THR A 900 -25.78 35.82 0.28
N VAL A 901 -25.85 36.71 1.29
CA VAL A 901 -26.07 36.36 2.69
C VAL A 901 -27.34 37.06 3.16
N GLY A 902 -28.46 36.34 3.17
CA GLY A 902 -29.79 36.92 3.44
C GLY A 902 -30.23 37.86 2.30
N ASP A 903 -30.64 39.09 2.62
CA ASP A 903 -31.06 40.12 1.66
C ASP A 903 -29.90 41.02 1.18
N GLU A 904 -28.66 40.67 1.56
CA GLU A 904 -27.45 41.43 1.24
C GLU A 904 -26.50 40.62 0.34
N VAL A 905 -25.82 41.30 -0.59
CA VAL A 905 -24.85 40.72 -1.53
C VAL A 905 -23.46 41.25 -1.20
N VAL A 906 -22.48 40.35 -1.10
CA VAL A 906 -21.08 40.72 -0.87
C VAL A 906 -20.49 41.35 -2.14
N ILE A 907 -19.80 42.48 -2.04
CA ILE A 907 -19.05 43.07 -3.17
C ILE A 907 -17.56 42.76 -3.00
N LYS A 908 -16.98 42.06 -3.98
CA LYS A 908 -15.56 41.65 -3.99
C LYS A 908 -14.65 42.72 -4.58
N VAL A 909 -15.11 43.44 -5.62
CA VAL A 909 -14.33 44.47 -6.34
C VAL A 909 -15.28 45.53 -6.91
N GLY A 910 -14.88 46.80 -6.93
CA GLY A 910 -15.54 47.86 -7.71
C GLY A 910 -15.86 49.14 -6.93
N LEU A 911 -16.04 49.06 -5.61
CA LEU A 911 -16.34 50.22 -4.75
C LEU A 911 -15.12 50.58 -3.89
N LYS A 912 -14.45 51.68 -4.23
CA LYS A 912 -13.17 52.08 -3.62
C LYS A 912 -13.30 53.04 -2.44
N GLU A 913 -14.40 53.76 -2.30
CA GLU A 913 -14.52 54.87 -1.33
C GLU A 913 -15.44 54.53 -0.15
N GLU A 914 -14.96 54.79 1.06
CA GLU A 914 -15.76 54.77 2.30
C GLU A 914 -16.70 55.98 2.30
N GLY A 915 -18.02 55.73 2.41
CA GLY A 915 -19.04 56.78 2.46
C GLY A 915 -19.75 57.09 1.13
N ALA A 916 -19.46 56.35 0.05
CA ALA A 916 -20.17 56.49 -1.22
C ALA A 916 -21.69 56.27 -1.05
N ARG A 917 -22.51 57.21 -1.53
CA ARG A 917 -23.98 57.14 -1.45
C ARG A 917 -24.51 56.24 -2.55
N ILE A 918 -24.76 54.97 -2.21
CA ILE A 918 -25.29 53.97 -3.14
C ILE A 918 -26.81 54.10 -3.20
N VAL A 919 -27.37 54.17 -4.40
CA VAL A 919 -28.82 54.23 -4.60
C VAL A 919 -29.42 52.84 -4.47
N SER A 920 -30.28 52.64 -3.47
CA SER A 920 -31.03 51.39 -3.26
C SER A 920 -32.39 51.45 -3.96
N LYS A 921 -33.42 52.02 -3.32
CA LYS A 921 -34.75 52.18 -3.95
C LYS A 921 -34.78 53.36 -4.91
N GLY A 922 -35.37 53.13 -6.08
CA GLY A 922 -35.41 54.08 -7.19
C GLY A 922 -34.23 53.96 -8.18
N SER A 923 -33.25 53.09 -7.90
CA SER A 923 -32.11 52.79 -8.78
C SER A 923 -32.50 52.27 -10.17
N PHE A 924 -33.68 51.64 -10.30
CA PHE A 924 -34.24 51.23 -11.60
C PHE A 924 -34.52 52.41 -12.55
N ILE A 925 -34.88 53.59 -12.01
CA ILE A 925 -35.11 54.79 -12.84
C ILE A 925 -33.78 55.29 -13.41
N LEU A 926 -32.72 55.25 -12.60
CA LEU A 926 -31.37 55.59 -13.05
C LEU A 926 -30.88 54.61 -14.12
N LYS A 927 -31.20 53.31 -13.99
CA LYS A 927 -30.98 52.32 -15.05
C LYS A 927 -31.69 52.69 -16.36
N SER A 928 -32.94 53.15 -16.29
CA SER A 928 -33.71 53.52 -17.48
C SER A 928 -33.21 54.79 -18.17
N GLU A 929 -32.66 55.75 -17.43
CA GLU A 929 -32.03 56.95 -18.00
C GLU A 929 -30.63 56.64 -18.54
N TYR A 930 -29.87 55.77 -17.86
CA TYR A 930 -28.56 55.33 -18.34
C TYR A 930 -28.63 54.56 -19.67
N LEU A 931 -29.68 53.74 -19.88
CA LEU A 931 -29.89 53.00 -21.13
C LEU A 931 -30.36 53.88 -22.32
N LYS A 932 -30.72 55.15 -22.09
CA LYS A 932 -31.07 56.09 -23.17
C LYS A 932 -29.86 56.86 -23.72
N LEU A 933 -28.73 56.84 -23.00
CA LEU A 933 -27.44 57.38 -23.43
C LEU A 933 -26.74 56.41 -24.38
#